data_AF-A0A7T3RCA2-F1
#
_entry.id   AF-A0A7T3RCA2-F1
#
_cell.length_a   1.000
_cell.length_b   1.000
_cell.length_c   1.000
_cell.angle_alpha   90.00
_cell.angle_beta   90.00
_cell.angle_gamma   90.00
#
_symmetry.space_group_name_H-M   'P 1'
#
loop_
_entity.id
_entity.type
_entity.pdbx_description
1 polymer ?
#
loop_
_entity_poly.entity_id
_entity_poly.type
_entity_poly.pdbx_seq_one_letter_code
_entity_poly.pdbx_strand_id
1 'polypeptide(L)'
;MDFDEINRRSVEAVFQPIVSLENGDILGYEAFTRIDGECVSGIFKELDDRNKIWDLEKLCRKAILKTAAMMGIHRRIFINVYPCAEECSGSHQDYTKGLFERYRIDPRNIVLELTEGLQSEKEKILSDIMMLYRQHGFKVALDNVGRAYSGLESICSLNPDYIKLDKDIIRGIETNPIRQSMIKSLVSFSSDSGIGLTAVGVETSQELDTLLTLGVRFAQGDFIAEVSLAPQKVSPAAYSRIIAYQKNLAVLRGKSAAEAKKAVGSKKKASNIQVAKELQGATDPSLVSGRKIGELAAPGITVFSDMPVTDLMSLFHTNDNCTIATVVDVDRRILGIMPRAFLSDLLGGQYGFGLNSRKLVKDIMIRDFITLDSSEAVEIAANKAMSRSEKSIYDPIVISENGIYLGIVTIKELLDSIVSVEVTERTREISRKNRLLQEQQIVHERDMRMAETVQKSFYPSKAPSTDEWDCAFYFRPMSSVSGDVYDFYYNKNGDFVGTGLFDVSGHGVASGLVGILSKYIAERTFMQGRKEPLETVARRFNEMLTKEKGMVENYLTGLFLRVKDNQVEYVNCGHTDVLVKTTDKSSKSEVSVLGGTDGAFRGMFLGMDGLLPSGCKTIEYHVEKDTYFLLYTDCLVESRNLAGDELGVERLQHIFGNAPASSSKKVLEYVLDIFGCFTEAVPLRDDLTVIVLKYKGK
;
A
#
# COMPACT_ATOMS: atom_id res chain seq x y z
N MET A 1 0.63 -2.74 -47.53
CA MET A 1 1.07 -4.16 -47.60
C MET A 1 -0.15 -5.07 -47.52
N ASP A 2 -0.14 -6.20 -48.24
CA ASP A 2 -1.19 -7.22 -48.15
C ASP A 2 -0.89 -8.21 -47.01
N PHE A 3 -1.88 -8.57 -46.20
CA PHE A 3 -1.67 -9.40 -45.01
C PHE A 3 -1.18 -10.82 -45.38
N ASP A 4 -1.63 -11.34 -46.52
CA ASP A 4 -1.19 -12.63 -47.06
C ASP A 4 0.29 -12.65 -47.45
N GLU A 5 0.90 -11.49 -47.69
CA GLU A 5 2.32 -11.36 -47.96
C GLU A 5 3.14 -11.36 -46.65
N ILE A 6 2.64 -10.70 -45.60
CA ILE A 6 3.27 -10.66 -44.26
C ILE A 6 3.21 -12.04 -43.59
N ASN A 7 2.10 -12.77 -43.73
CA ASN A 7 1.93 -14.10 -43.13
C ASN A 7 2.88 -15.16 -43.74
N ARG A 8 3.50 -14.87 -44.89
CA ARG A 8 4.50 -15.73 -45.57
C ARG A 8 5.95 -15.40 -45.20
N ARG A 9 6.18 -14.32 -44.43
CA ARG A 9 7.51 -13.84 -44.02
C ARG A 9 7.96 -14.46 -42.70
N SER A 10 9.25 -14.38 -42.38
CA SER A 10 9.77 -14.90 -41.10
C SER A 10 9.39 -13.94 -39.98
N VAL A 11 8.57 -14.41 -39.03
CA VAL A 11 8.15 -13.63 -37.86
C VAL A 11 8.80 -14.22 -36.62
N GLU A 12 9.69 -13.44 -35.99
CA GLU A 12 10.45 -13.85 -34.82
C GLU A 12 10.22 -12.87 -33.66
N ALA A 13 10.37 -13.37 -32.43
CA ALA A 13 10.32 -12.54 -31.24
C ALA A 13 11.71 -12.46 -30.60
N VAL A 14 12.13 -11.24 -30.27
CA VAL A 14 13.35 -10.96 -29.52
C VAL A 14 13.00 -10.33 -28.19
N PHE A 15 13.87 -10.50 -27.20
CA PHE A 15 13.60 -10.15 -25.81
C PHE A 15 14.70 -9.25 -25.26
N GLN A 16 14.30 -8.28 -24.43
CA GLN A 16 15.23 -7.48 -23.65
C GLN A 16 14.86 -7.51 -22.16
N PRO A 17 15.80 -7.80 -21.25
CA PRO A 17 15.49 -7.90 -19.83
C PRO A 17 15.21 -6.54 -19.20
N ILE A 18 14.22 -6.53 -18.30
CA ILE A 18 13.93 -5.44 -17.37
C ILE A 18 14.45 -5.89 -16.00
N VAL A 19 15.34 -5.09 -15.42
CA VAL A 19 16.12 -5.47 -14.24
C VAL A 19 15.72 -4.64 -13.02
N SER A 20 15.62 -5.29 -11.86
CA SER A 20 15.46 -4.65 -10.56
C SER A 20 16.76 -4.01 -10.12
N LEU A 21 16.72 -2.70 -9.86
CA LEU A 21 17.86 -1.95 -9.33
C LEU A 21 18.06 -2.18 -7.82
N GLU A 22 17.14 -2.88 -7.16
CA GLU A 22 17.25 -3.24 -5.73
C GLU A 22 18.18 -4.43 -5.49
N ASN A 23 18.26 -5.35 -6.44
CA ASN A 23 18.97 -6.62 -6.26
C ASN A 23 19.64 -7.17 -7.53
N GLY A 24 19.45 -6.54 -8.69
CA GLY A 24 20.00 -6.99 -9.97
C GLY A 24 19.25 -8.18 -10.59
N ASP A 25 18.11 -8.59 -10.03
CA ASP A 25 17.31 -9.68 -10.59
C ASP A 25 16.48 -9.21 -11.80
N ILE A 26 16.22 -10.13 -12.72
CA ILE A 26 15.36 -9.87 -13.87
C ILE A 26 13.89 -9.94 -13.44
N LEU A 27 13.19 -8.82 -13.57
CA LEU A 27 11.74 -8.70 -13.36
C LEU A 27 10.98 -9.49 -14.44
N GLY A 28 11.39 -9.31 -15.69
CA GLY A 28 10.74 -9.81 -16.89
C GLY A 28 11.49 -9.39 -18.14
N TYR A 29 10.89 -9.65 -19.29
CA TYR A 29 11.45 -9.31 -20.59
C TYR A 29 10.43 -8.54 -21.41
N GLU A 30 10.85 -7.43 -22.00
CA GLU A 30 10.08 -6.81 -23.08
C GLU A 30 10.29 -7.60 -24.37
N ALA A 31 9.19 -7.94 -25.02
CA ALA A 31 9.18 -8.70 -26.25
C ALA A 31 8.94 -7.78 -27.44
N PHE A 32 9.82 -7.89 -28.43
CA PHE A 32 9.71 -7.17 -29.69
C PHE A 32 9.57 -8.17 -30.83
N THR A 33 8.68 -7.88 -31.78
CA THR A 33 8.55 -8.70 -32.99
C THR A 33 9.50 -8.17 -34.07
N ARG A 34 10.13 -9.10 -34.78
CA ARG A 34 10.91 -8.87 -35.99
C ARG A 34 10.26 -9.59 -37.16
N ILE A 35 10.11 -8.89 -38.29
CA ILE A 35 9.61 -9.47 -39.54
C ILE A 35 10.75 -9.34 -40.55
N ASP A 36 11.27 -10.49 -41.02
CA ASP A 36 12.47 -10.58 -41.86
C ASP A 36 13.69 -9.81 -41.29
N GLY A 37 13.80 -9.78 -39.96
CA GLY A 37 14.88 -9.08 -39.24
C GLY A 37 14.60 -7.60 -38.93
N GLU A 38 13.55 -6.99 -39.50
CA GLU A 38 13.19 -5.59 -39.26
C GLU A 38 12.19 -5.41 -38.11
N CYS A 39 12.22 -4.25 -37.45
CA CYS A 39 11.31 -3.96 -36.33
C CYS A 39 9.87 -3.73 -36.80
N VAL A 40 8.92 -4.49 -36.23
CA VAL A 40 7.50 -4.40 -36.62
C VAL A 40 6.88 -3.02 -36.38
N SER A 41 7.44 -2.20 -35.48
CA SER A 41 6.92 -0.87 -35.16
C SER A 41 6.90 0.08 -36.37
N GLY A 42 7.79 -0.13 -37.35
CA GLY A 42 7.77 0.64 -38.60
C GLY A 42 6.53 0.31 -39.44
N ILE A 43 6.17 -0.97 -39.51
CA ILE A 43 5.04 -1.49 -40.27
C ILE A 43 3.71 -0.99 -39.68
N PHE A 44 3.58 -0.96 -38.34
CA PHE A 44 2.38 -0.43 -37.69
C PHE A 44 2.11 1.05 -38.01
N LYS A 45 3.15 1.86 -38.30
CA LYS A 45 2.98 3.27 -38.66
C LYS A 45 2.46 3.49 -40.08
N GLU A 46 2.57 2.49 -40.94
CA GLU A 46 2.13 2.53 -42.34
C GLU A 46 0.73 1.93 -42.56
N LEU A 47 0.11 1.40 -41.49
CA LEU A 47 -1.19 0.74 -41.54
C LEU A 47 -2.30 1.65 -40.98
N ASP A 48 -3.22 2.07 -41.84
CA ASP A 48 -4.44 2.81 -41.44
C ASP A 48 -5.69 1.91 -41.31
N ASP A 49 -5.62 0.67 -41.81
CA ASP A 49 -6.75 -0.27 -41.80
C ASP A 49 -6.79 -1.06 -40.49
N ARG A 50 -7.87 -0.86 -39.71
CA ARG A 50 -8.09 -1.51 -38.42
C ARG A 50 -8.07 -3.04 -38.45
N ASN A 51 -8.57 -3.65 -39.54
CA ASN A 51 -8.55 -5.11 -39.66
C ASN A 51 -7.11 -5.61 -39.83
N LYS A 52 -6.29 -4.88 -40.60
CA LYS A 52 -4.88 -5.23 -40.83
C LYS A 52 -4.01 -5.01 -39.59
N ILE A 53 -4.31 -3.99 -38.78
CA ILE A 53 -3.65 -3.76 -37.48
C ILE A 53 -3.90 -4.96 -36.57
N TRP A 54 -5.14 -5.42 -36.46
CA TRP A 54 -5.47 -6.59 -35.64
C TRP A 54 -4.83 -7.88 -36.17
N ASP A 55 -4.85 -8.07 -37.48
CA ASP A 55 -4.21 -9.23 -38.10
C ASP A 55 -2.69 -9.28 -37.81
N LEU A 56 -2.02 -8.12 -37.83
CA LEU A 56 -0.61 -7.99 -37.46
C LEU A 56 -0.37 -8.21 -35.95
N GLU A 57 -1.26 -7.71 -35.09
CA GLU A 57 -1.22 -8.00 -33.64
C GLU A 57 -1.30 -9.50 -33.36
N LYS A 58 -2.21 -10.23 -34.03
CA LYS A 58 -2.34 -11.69 -33.86
C LYS A 58 -1.03 -12.40 -34.21
N LEU A 59 -0.35 -11.99 -35.28
CA LEU A 59 0.96 -12.52 -35.66
C LEU A 59 2.00 -12.24 -34.57
N CYS A 60 2.06 -11.00 -34.06
CA CYS A 60 2.99 -10.62 -32.99
C CYS A 60 2.75 -11.42 -31.70
N ARG A 61 1.51 -11.45 -31.19
CA ARG A 61 1.15 -12.19 -29.97
C ARG A 61 1.47 -13.68 -30.11
N LYS A 62 1.13 -14.28 -31.25
CA LYS A 62 1.45 -15.69 -31.51
C LYS A 62 2.96 -15.95 -31.54
N ALA A 63 3.74 -15.09 -32.20
CA ALA A 63 5.19 -15.24 -32.27
C ALA A 63 5.83 -15.10 -30.88
N ILE A 64 5.47 -14.07 -30.12
CA ILE A 64 5.99 -13.82 -28.78
C ILE A 64 5.69 -14.99 -27.84
N LEU A 65 4.43 -15.41 -27.75
CA LEU A 65 4.02 -16.47 -26.82
C LEU A 65 4.59 -17.84 -27.22
N LYS A 66 4.66 -18.15 -28.52
CA LYS A 66 5.30 -19.36 -29.01
C LYS A 66 6.78 -19.39 -28.63
N THR A 67 7.52 -18.32 -28.93
CA THR A 67 8.95 -18.26 -28.66
C THR A 67 9.23 -18.27 -27.16
N ALA A 68 8.45 -17.53 -26.36
CA ALA A 68 8.58 -17.54 -24.91
C ALA A 68 8.35 -18.93 -24.30
N ALA A 69 7.34 -19.66 -24.77
CA ALA A 69 7.09 -21.04 -24.33
C ALA A 69 8.21 -22.00 -24.76
N MET A 70 8.71 -21.88 -26.00
CA MET A 70 9.84 -22.68 -26.48
C MET A 70 11.12 -22.43 -25.68
N MET A 71 11.34 -21.20 -25.25
CA MET A 71 12.51 -20.79 -24.46
C MET A 71 12.35 -21.03 -22.95
N GLY A 72 11.19 -21.52 -22.48
CA GLY A 72 10.94 -21.75 -21.06
C GLY A 72 10.93 -20.47 -20.22
N ILE A 73 10.47 -19.34 -20.78
CA ILE A 73 10.40 -18.07 -20.05
C ILE A 73 9.22 -18.15 -19.06
N HIS A 74 9.55 -18.29 -17.78
CA HIS A 74 8.58 -18.27 -16.67
C HIS A 74 8.50 -16.90 -15.96
N ARG A 75 9.30 -15.92 -16.40
CA ARG A 75 9.27 -14.54 -15.89
C ARG A 75 8.19 -13.72 -16.60
N ARG A 76 7.99 -12.47 -16.16
CA ARG A 76 7.03 -11.58 -16.80
C ARG A 76 7.43 -11.29 -18.25
N ILE A 77 6.45 -11.19 -19.15
CA ILE A 77 6.64 -10.83 -20.55
C ILE A 77 5.85 -9.56 -20.80
N PHE A 78 6.54 -8.51 -21.22
CA PHE A 78 5.93 -7.24 -21.58
C PHE A 78 5.68 -7.22 -23.09
N ILE A 79 4.45 -6.91 -23.47
CA ILE A 79 3.97 -6.98 -24.86
C ILE A 79 3.33 -5.64 -25.21
N ASN A 80 3.86 -4.98 -26.24
CA ASN A 80 3.26 -3.77 -26.80
C ASN A 80 1.90 -4.06 -27.44
N VAL A 81 0.90 -3.23 -27.14
CA VAL A 81 -0.46 -3.32 -27.67
C VAL A 81 -0.86 -2.01 -28.33
N TYR A 82 -1.51 -2.12 -29.49
CA TYR A 82 -2.16 -1.03 -30.22
C TYR A 82 -3.66 -1.08 -29.96
N PRO A 83 -4.18 -0.28 -29.01
CA PRO A 83 -5.58 -0.40 -28.58
C PRO A 83 -6.54 0.01 -29.69
N CYS A 84 -7.51 -0.88 -29.96
CA CYS A 84 -8.63 -0.64 -30.87
C CYS A 84 -9.95 -1.04 -30.21
N ALA A 85 -11.06 -0.39 -30.58
CA ALA A 85 -12.37 -0.65 -29.97
C ALA A 85 -12.82 -2.11 -30.16
N GLU A 86 -12.32 -2.75 -31.21
CA GLU A 86 -12.57 -4.12 -31.59
C GLU A 86 -11.90 -5.13 -30.63
N GLU A 87 -10.92 -4.73 -29.81
CA GLU A 87 -10.36 -5.59 -28.72
C GLU A 87 -11.41 -5.97 -27.66
N CYS A 88 -12.42 -5.13 -27.46
CA CYS A 88 -13.54 -5.42 -26.57
C CYS A 88 -14.55 -6.43 -27.17
N SER A 89 -14.35 -6.87 -28.42
CA SER A 89 -15.18 -7.92 -29.02
C SER A 89 -14.83 -9.31 -28.49
N GLY A 90 -15.83 -10.18 -28.34
CA GLY A 90 -15.64 -11.53 -27.80
C GLY A 90 -14.67 -12.39 -28.62
N SER A 91 -14.64 -12.23 -29.94
CA SER A 91 -13.76 -13.01 -30.83
C SER A 91 -12.27 -12.71 -30.63
N HIS A 92 -11.91 -11.48 -30.26
CA HIS A 92 -10.52 -11.08 -30.01
C HIS A 92 -10.02 -11.60 -28.66
N GLN A 93 -10.91 -11.60 -27.66
CA GLN A 93 -10.66 -12.17 -26.33
C GLN A 93 -10.43 -13.68 -26.40
N ASP A 94 -11.31 -14.39 -27.12
CA ASP A 94 -11.22 -15.85 -27.30
C ASP A 94 -9.91 -16.25 -27.99
N TYR A 95 -9.45 -15.48 -28.99
CA TYR A 95 -8.17 -15.73 -29.64
C TYR A 95 -6.99 -15.63 -28.67
N THR A 96 -6.93 -14.54 -27.91
CA THR A 96 -5.82 -14.30 -26.99
C THR A 96 -5.81 -15.34 -25.87
N LYS A 97 -6.98 -15.67 -25.31
CA LYS A 97 -7.15 -16.74 -24.32
C LYS A 97 -6.70 -18.10 -24.86
N GLY A 98 -7.08 -18.43 -26.09
CA GLY A 98 -6.67 -19.66 -26.76
C GLY A 98 -5.16 -19.79 -26.95
N LEU A 99 -4.44 -18.68 -27.15
CA LEU A 99 -2.96 -18.70 -27.20
C LEU A 99 -2.34 -19.05 -25.84
N PHE A 100 -2.85 -18.48 -24.75
CA PHE A 100 -2.35 -18.77 -23.40
C PHE A 100 -2.56 -20.23 -23.00
N GLU A 101 -3.75 -20.76 -23.26
CA GLU A 101 -4.06 -22.17 -23.02
C GLU A 101 -3.17 -23.10 -23.86
N ARG A 102 -3.02 -22.78 -25.16
CA ARG A 102 -2.20 -23.56 -26.09
C ARG A 102 -0.72 -23.62 -25.68
N TYR A 103 -0.15 -22.49 -25.25
CA TYR A 103 1.27 -22.40 -24.90
C TYR A 103 1.55 -22.56 -23.40
N ARG A 104 0.51 -22.80 -22.58
CA ARG A 104 0.59 -22.98 -21.12
C ARG A 104 1.29 -21.81 -20.41
N ILE A 105 0.99 -20.59 -20.85
CA ILE A 105 1.51 -19.37 -20.24
C ILE A 105 0.45 -18.81 -19.30
N ASP A 106 0.84 -18.53 -18.06
CA ASP A 106 -0.03 -17.89 -17.08
C ASP A 106 -0.28 -16.41 -17.47
N PRO A 107 -1.54 -15.98 -17.67
CA PRO A 107 -1.88 -14.59 -17.96
C PRO A 107 -1.31 -13.57 -16.95
N ARG A 108 -1.11 -13.99 -15.70
CA ARG A 108 -0.53 -13.14 -14.63
C ARG A 108 0.94 -12.77 -14.86
N ASN A 109 1.62 -13.51 -15.74
CA ASN A 109 2.97 -13.22 -16.16
C ASN A 109 3.01 -12.27 -17.37
N ILE A 110 1.88 -11.87 -17.93
CA ILE A 110 1.86 -10.96 -19.07
C ILE A 110 1.58 -9.54 -18.60
N VAL A 111 2.41 -8.61 -19.08
CA VAL A 111 2.23 -7.17 -18.90
C VAL A 111 1.97 -6.56 -20.28
N LEU A 112 0.86 -5.85 -20.43
CA LEU A 112 0.51 -5.19 -21.69
C LEU A 112 0.98 -3.75 -21.63
N GLU A 113 1.75 -3.32 -22.62
CA GLU A 113 2.28 -1.96 -22.70
C GLU A 113 1.43 -1.12 -23.64
N LEU A 114 0.97 0.03 -23.15
CA LEU A 114 0.17 0.99 -23.89
C LEU A 114 1.00 2.25 -24.14
N THR A 115 1.20 2.61 -25.40
CA THR A 115 1.96 3.82 -25.76
C THR A 115 1.11 5.09 -25.61
N GLU A 116 1.67 6.13 -25.00
CA GLU A 116 1.07 7.48 -24.92
C GLU A 116 0.97 8.11 -26.33
N GLY A 117 -0.25 8.15 -26.88
CA GLY A 117 -0.52 8.74 -28.21
C GLY A 117 -1.99 8.75 -28.66
N LEU A 118 -2.92 8.39 -27.78
CA LEU A 118 -4.34 8.33 -28.11
C LEU A 118 -5.02 9.59 -27.58
N GLN A 119 -5.39 10.49 -28.47
CA GLN A 119 -6.12 11.73 -28.16
C GLN A 119 -7.37 11.45 -27.31
N SER A 120 -7.76 12.47 -26.53
CA SER A 120 -8.81 12.53 -25.50
C SER A 120 -10.17 11.89 -25.83
N GLU A 121 -10.51 11.64 -27.10
CA GLU A 121 -11.73 10.94 -27.49
C GLU A 121 -11.69 9.40 -27.25
N LYS A 122 -10.52 8.83 -26.92
CA LYS A 122 -10.31 7.38 -26.78
C LYS A 122 -10.06 6.89 -25.34
N GLU A 123 -10.05 7.77 -24.33
CA GLU A 123 -9.78 7.38 -22.93
C GLU A 123 -10.78 6.35 -22.39
N LYS A 124 -12.06 6.47 -22.76
CA LYS A 124 -13.09 5.51 -22.32
C LYS A 124 -12.83 4.11 -22.89
N ILE A 125 -12.48 4.03 -24.18
CA ILE A 125 -12.13 2.77 -24.84
C ILE A 125 -10.90 2.16 -24.18
N LEU A 126 -9.89 2.97 -23.89
CA LEU A 126 -8.66 2.53 -23.23
C LEU A 126 -8.93 2.00 -21.82
N SER A 127 -9.77 2.71 -21.06
CA SER A 127 -10.22 2.29 -19.72
C SER A 127 -10.98 0.96 -19.77
N ASP A 128 -11.89 0.79 -20.74
CA ASP A 128 -12.67 -0.45 -20.91
C ASP A 128 -11.77 -1.63 -21.25
N ILE A 129 -10.80 -1.44 -22.16
CA ILE A 129 -9.77 -2.43 -22.53
C ILE A 129 -8.92 -2.80 -21.31
N MET A 130 -8.49 -1.82 -20.51
CA MET A 130 -7.69 -2.07 -19.32
C MET A 130 -8.47 -2.82 -18.24
N MET A 131 -9.74 -2.48 -18.02
CA MET A 131 -10.59 -3.20 -17.08
C MET A 131 -10.77 -4.65 -17.50
N LEU A 132 -11.03 -4.89 -18.80
CA LEU A 132 -11.12 -6.22 -19.38
C LEU A 132 -9.83 -7.02 -19.18
N TYR A 133 -8.67 -6.41 -19.45
CA TYR A 133 -7.40 -7.09 -19.27
C TYR A 133 -7.12 -7.43 -17.79
N ARG A 134 -7.46 -6.55 -16.86
CA ARG A 134 -7.35 -6.84 -15.43
C ARG A 134 -8.25 -7.98 -14.98
N GLN A 135 -9.48 -8.06 -15.50
CA GLN A 135 -10.40 -9.18 -15.21
C GLN A 135 -9.82 -10.54 -15.62
N HIS A 136 -8.98 -10.57 -16.65
CA HIS A 136 -8.30 -11.77 -17.12
C HIS A 136 -6.93 -12.02 -16.44
N GLY A 137 -6.57 -11.20 -15.45
CA GLY A 137 -5.35 -11.36 -14.65
C GLY A 137 -4.10 -10.72 -15.26
N PHE A 138 -4.22 -9.98 -16.37
CA PHE A 138 -3.11 -9.24 -16.97
C PHE A 138 -2.68 -8.07 -16.07
N LYS A 139 -1.40 -7.71 -16.20
CA LYS A 139 -0.86 -6.46 -15.69
C LYS A 139 -0.76 -5.44 -16.81
N VAL A 140 -0.79 -4.15 -16.49
CA VAL A 140 -0.71 -3.09 -17.50
C VAL A 140 0.44 -2.14 -17.20
N ALA A 141 1.18 -1.76 -18.25
CA ALA A 141 2.21 -0.75 -18.22
C ALA A 141 1.84 0.43 -19.13
N LEU A 142 2.15 1.65 -18.69
CA LEU A 142 2.08 2.84 -19.53
C LEU A 142 3.47 3.16 -20.06
N ASP A 143 3.62 3.26 -21.38
CA ASP A 143 4.89 3.43 -22.07
C ASP A 143 5.08 4.84 -22.65
N ASN A 144 6.34 5.26 -22.76
CA ASN A 144 6.79 6.60 -23.19
C ASN A 144 6.31 7.77 -22.32
N VAL A 145 6.13 7.55 -21.02
CA VAL A 145 5.68 8.59 -20.09
C VAL A 145 6.68 9.74 -20.03
N GLY A 146 6.17 10.95 -20.27
CA GLY A 146 6.88 12.23 -20.15
C GLY A 146 7.40 12.83 -21.45
N ARG A 147 6.99 12.30 -22.62
CA ARG A 147 7.13 13.00 -23.91
C ARG A 147 6.06 14.07 -24.16
N ALA A 148 4.90 14.01 -23.50
CA ALA A 148 3.78 14.94 -23.64
C ALA A 148 3.28 15.47 -22.28
N TYR A 149 2.50 16.57 -22.29
CA TYR A 149 1.94 17.21 -21.09
C TYR A 149 0.84 16.38 -20.38
N SER A 150 0.39 15.28 -20.97
CA SER A 150 -0.75 14.44 -20.55
C SER A 150 -0.41 13.26 -19.63
N GLY A 151 0.86 12.89 -19.47
CA GLY A 151 1.24 11.61 -18.85
C GLY A 151 0.72 11.42 -17.41
N LEU A 152 0.68 12.47 -16.59
CA LEU A 152 0.17 12.38 -15.21
C LEU A 152 -1.35 12.16 -15.15
N GLU A 153 -2.09 12.77 -16.07
CA GLU A 153 -3.55 12.59 -16.15
C GLU A 153 -3.88 11.15 -16.53
N SER A 154 -3.19 10.60 -17.54
CA SER A 154 -3.32 9.20 -17.94
C SER A 154 -2.90 8.22 -16.85
N ILE A 155 -1.85 8.52 -16.08
CA ILE A 155 -1.47 7.69 -14.92
C ILE A 155 -2.60 7.65 -13.88
N CYS A 156 -3.20 8.81 -13.58
CA CYS A 156 -4.28 8.92 -12.60
C CYS A 156 -5.57 8.25 -13.05
N SER A 157 -5.93 8.37 -14.34
CA SER A 157 -7.15 7.78 -14.88
C SER A 157 -7.03 6.26 -15.06
N LEU A 158 -5.89 5.79 -15.57
CA LEU A 158 -5.68 4.39 -15.95
C LEU A 158 -5.13 3.51 -14.80
N ASN A 159 -4.48 4.11 -13.80
CA ASN A 159 -3.91 3.43 -12.63
C ASN A 159 -3.01 2.21 -12.97
N PRO A 160 -1.99 2.32 -13.83
CA PRO A 160 -1.21 1.18 -14.34
C PRO A 160 -0.37 0.48 -13.27
N ASP A 161 -0.01 -0.79 -13.49
CA ASP A 161 0.90 -1.53 -12.61
C ASP A 161 2.37 -1.12 -12.79
N TYR A 162 2.73 -0.65 -13.99
CA TYR A 162 4.07 -0.17 -14.32
C TYR A 162 4.02 1.14 -15.10
N ILE A 163 5.03 1.98 -14.91
CA ILE A 163 5.26 3.17 -15.73
C ILE A 163 6.65 3.03 -16.33
N LYS A 164 6.77 3.22 -17.65
CA LYS A 164 8.03 3.24 -18.37
C LYS A 164 8.35 4.67 -18.79
N LEU A 165 9.44 5.20 -18.22
CA LEU A 165 9.96 6.53 -18.56
C LEU A 165 10.67 6.47 -19.91
N ASP A 166 10.33 7.41 -20.77
CA ASP A 166 10.94 7.49 -22.09
C ASP A 166 12.45 7.77 -22.03
N LYS A 167 13.18 7.20 -22.99
CA LYS A 167 14.64 7.36 -23.10
C LYS A 167 15.09 8.82 -23.17
N ASP A 168 14.30 9.73 -23.73
CA ASP A 168 14.67 11.14 -23.89
C ASP A 168 14.75 11.85 -22.53
N ILE A 169 14.05 11.34 -21.51
CA ILE A 169 14.11 11.82 -20.12
C ILE A 169 15.37 11.28 -19.43
N ILE A 170 15.76 10.05 -19.74
CA ILE A 170 16.90 9.37 -19.13
C ILE A 170 18.24 9.84 -19.71
N ARG A 171 18.27 10.15 -21.01
CA ARG A 171 19.49 10.51 -21.73
C ARG A 171 20.18 11.71 -21.07
N GLY A 172 21.43 11.54 -20.66
CA GLY A 172 22.26 12.59 -20.05
C GLY A 172 21.74 13.11 -18.70
N ILE A 173 20.97 12.30 -17.96
CA ILE A 173 20.35 12.72 -16.70
C ILE A 173 21.35 13.13 -15.62
N GLU A 174 22.56 12.58 -15.61
CA GLU A 174 23.62 12.87 -14.65
C GLU A 174 23.98 14.36 -14.58
N THR A 175 23.79 15.11 -15.67
CA THR A 175 24.09 16.56 -15.75
C THR A 175 22.86 17.46 -15.63
N ASN A 176 21.65 16.89 -15.60
CA ASN A 176 20.41 17.66 -15.65
C ASN A 176 19.64 17.64 -14.31
N PRO A 177 19.81 18.64 -13.43
CA PRO A 177 19.18 18.66 -12.11
C PRO A 177 17.65 18.73 -12.15
N ILE A 178 17.08 19.33 -13.21
CA ILE A 178 15.62 19.42 -13.38
C ILE A 178 15.03 18.04 -13.65
N ARG A 179 15.63 17.27 -14.57
CA ARG A 179 15.21 15.89 -14.87
C ARG A 179 15.40 14.99 -13.66
N GLN A 180 16.50 15.14 -12.92
CA GLN A 180 16.72 14.41 -11.66
C GLN A 180 15.63 14.71 -10.63
N SER A 181 15.28 15.99 -10.43
CA SER A 181 14.20 16.37 -9.51
C SER A 181 12.85 15.81 -9.94
N MET A 182 12.54 15.86 -11.24
CA MET A 182 11.30 15.30 -11.79
C MET A 182 11.21 13.79 -11.57
N ILE A 183 12.27 13.04 -11.91
CA ILE A 183 12.32 11.59 -11.67
C ILE A 183 12.23 11.29 -10.18
N LYS A 184 12.87 12.06 -9.31
CA LYS A 184 12.76 11.87 -7.86
C LYS A 184 11.30 12.03 -7.37
N SER A 185 10.57 13.02 -7.89
CA SER A 185 9.15 13.18 -7.59
C SER A 185 8.33 11.99 -8.11
N LEU A 186 8.63 11.50 -9.32
CA LEU A 186 7.98 10.32 -9.89
C LEU A 186 8.32 9.03 -9.12
N VAL A 187 9.53 8.89 -8.59
CA VAL A 187 9.92 7.77 -7.72
C VAL A 187 9.10 7.78 -6.44
N SER A 188 8.94 8.96 -5.80
CA SER A 188 8.09 9.10 -4.61
C SER A 188 6.65 8.72 -4.93
N PHE A 189 6.08 9.34 -5.97
CA PHE A 189 4.72 9.07 -6.43
C PHE A 189 4.50 7.58 -6.73
N SER A 190 5.41 6.96 -7.50
CA SER A 190 5.32 5.56 -7.88
C SER A 190 5.43 4.63 -6.67
N SER A 191 6.26 4.97 -5.69
CA SER A 191 6.39 4.20 -4.45
C SER A 191 5.12 4.29 -3.61
N ASP A 192 4.56 5.49 -3.45
CA ASP A 192 3.35 5.76 -2.67
C ASP A 192 2.11 5.15 -3.32
N SER A 193 2.08 5.04 -4.65
CA SER A 193 0.98 4.44 -5.42
C SER A 193 1.18 2.94 -5.70
N GLY A 194 2.29 2.34 -5.28
CA GLY A 194 2.59 0.92 -5.54
C GLY A 194 2.86 0.58 -7.01
N ILE A 195 3.16 1.58 -7.84
CA ILE A 195 3.43 1.43 -9.27
C ILE A 195 4.92 1.08 -9.48
N GLY A 196 5.21 0.22 -10.45
CA GLY A 196 6.58 -0.12 -10.83
C GLY A 196 7.17 0.87 -11.82
N LEU A 197 7.97 1.83 -11.35
CA LEU A 197 8.68 2.77 -12.22
C LEU A 197 9.89 2.11 -12.89
N THR A 198 9.93 2.18 -14.22
CA THR A 198 10.96 1.61 -15.08
C THR A 198 11.62 2.71 -15.91
N ALA A 199 12.94 2.85 -15.82
CA ALA A 199 13.71 3.73 -16.71
C ALA A 199 14.14 2.97 -17.96
N VAL A 200 13.78 3.48 -19.14
CA VAL A 200 14.09 2.84 -20.43
C VAL A 200 15.22 3.58 -21.14
N GLY A 201 16.05 2.86 -21.89
CA GLY A 201 17.10 3.43 -22.73
C GLY A 201 18.38 3.79 -21.98
N VAL A 202 18.70 3.08 -20.91
CA VAL A 202 19.98 3.23 -20.18
C VAL A 202 21.14 2.75 -21.06
N GLU A 203 21.99 3.68 -21.51
CA GLU A 203 23.11 3.39 -22.44
C GLU A 203 24.48 3.58 -21.77
N THR A 204 24.54 4.34 -20.68
CA THR A 204 25.81 4.61 -20.00
C THR A 204 25.79 4.21 -18.52
N SER A 205 27.00 4.03 -17.97
CA SER A 205 27.16 3.73 -16.55
C SER A 205 26.74 4.89 -15.65
N GLN A 206 26.91 6.12 -16.13
CA GLN A 206 26.60 7.36 -15.41
C GLN A 206 25.08 7.55 -15.28
N GLU A 207 24.34 7.22 -16.33
CA GLU A 207 22.87 7.19 -16.29
C GLU A 207 22.39 6.17 -15.26
N LEU A 208 22.94 4.95 -15.27
CA LEU A 208 22.58 3.90 -14.31
C LEU A 208 22.87 4.31 -12.85
N ASP A 209 24.06 4.86 -12.58
CA ASP A 209 24.45 5.33 -11.25
C ASP A 209 23.52 6.45 -10.74
N THR A 210 23.11 7.35 -11.64
CA THR A 210 22.18 8.43 -11.31
C THR A 210 20.80 7.86 -10.97
N LEU A 211 20.28 6.92 -11.76
CA LEU A 211 18.99 6.27 -11.51
C LEU A 211 18.97 5.48 -10.20
N LEU A 212 20.07 4.79 -9.87
CA LEU A 212 20.27 4.13 -8.56
C LEU A 212 20.20 5.15 -7.41
N THR A 213 20.85 6.30 -7.58
CA THR A 213 20.87 7.40 -6.60
C THR A 213 19.49 8.02 -6.39
N LEU A 214 18.72 8.17 -7.48
CA LEU A 214 17.36 8.70 -7.45
C LEU A 214 16.33 7.71 -6.88
N GLY A 215 16.69 6.43 -6.74
CA GLY A 215 15.81 5.39 -6.18
C GLY A 215 14.84 4.79 -7.21
N VAL A 216 15.18 4.84 -8.50
CA VAL A 216 14.38 4.16 -9.54
C VAL A 216 14.40 2.66 -9.30
N ARG A 217 13.25 1.99 -9.50
CA ARG A 217 13.07 0.58 -9.12
C ARG A 217 13.52 -0.39 -10.20
N PHE A 218 13.15 -0.12 -11.46
CA PHE A 218 13.47 -0.98 -12.59
C PHE A 218 14.19 -0.20 -13.68
N ALA A 219 15.04 -0.88 -14.46
CA ALA A 219 15.69 -0.27 -15.61
C ALA A 219 15.89 -1.27 -16.76
N GLN A 220 15.95 -0.71 -17.96
CA GLN A 220 16.16 -1.42 -19.23
C GLN A 220 17.01 -0.55 -20.17
N GLY A 221 17.89 -1.17 -20.93
CA GLY A 221 18.71 -0.51 -21.94
C GLY A 221 19.96 -1.30 -22.29
N ASP A 222 20.67 -0.89 -23.33
CA ASP A 222 21.80 -1.64 -23.90
C ASP A 222 22.99 -1.77 -22.93
N PHE A 223 23.16 -0.82 -22.00
CA PHE A 223 24.18 -0.96 -20.93
C PHE A 223 23.84 -2.11 -19.97
N ILE A 224 22.55 -2.39 -19.78
CA ILE A 224 22.05 -3.43 -18.89
C ILE A 224 22.07 -4.78 -19.60
N ALA A 225 21.44 -4.87 -20.78
CA ALA A 225 21.59 -6.00 -21.69
C ALA A 225 21.04 -5.66 -23.08
N GLU A 226 21.63 -6.28 -24.10
CA GLU A 226 21.19 -6.15 -25.49
C GLU A 226 19.89 -6.92 -25.76
N VAL A 227 19.16 -6.46 -26.78
CA VAL A 227 18.01 -7.17 -27.35
C VAL A 227 18.49 -8.45 -28.04
N SER A 228 17.95 -9.61 -27.71
CA SER A 228 18.36 -10.86 -28.34
C SER A 228 17.26 -11.92 -28.42
N LEU A 229 17.42 -12.91 -29.30
CA LEU A 229 16.51 -14.06 -29.42
C LEU A 229 16.44 -14.89 -28.13
N ALA A 230 17.57 -15.01 -27.41
CA ALA A 230 17.65 -15.74 -26.16
C ALA A 230 17.49 -14.77 -24.97
N PRO A 231 16.86 -15.20 -23.85
CA PRO A 231 16.82 -14.40 -22.63
C PRO A 231 18.24 -14.14 -22.11
N GLN A 232 18.72 -12.89 -22.21
CA GLN A 232 20.06 -12.52 -21.76
C GLN A 232 20.10 -12.29 -20.25
N LYS A 233 21.27 -12.56 -19.66
CA LYS A 233 21.56 -12.13 -18.29
C LYS A 233 21.93 -10.65 -18.28
N VAL A 234 21.82 -10.03 -17.11
CA VAL A 234 22.31 -8.67 -16.86
C VAL A 234 23.82 -8.62 -17.15
N SER A 235 24.28 -7.56 -17.81
CA SER A 235 25.69 -7.36 -18.11
C SER A 235 26.51 -7.34 -16.80
N PRO A 236 27.71 -7.95 -16.78
CA PRO A 236 28.54 -7.96 -15.57
C PRO A 236 28.84 -6.56 -15.03
N ALA A 237 28.98 -5.56 -15.91
CA ALA A 237 29.22 -4.17 -15.55
C ALA A 237 28.02 -3.55 -14.84
N ALA A 238 26.80 -3.71 -15.38
CA ALA A 238 25.58 -3.21 -14.75
C ALA A 238 25.29 -3.94 -13.43
N TYR A 239 25.39 -5.27 -13.41
CA TYR A 239 25.15 -6.08 -12.21
C TYR A 239 26.10 -5.69 -11.06
N SER A 240 27.39 -5.57 -11.34
CA SER A 240 28.39 -5.21 -10.33
C SER A 240 28.11 -3.84 -9.70
N ARG A 241 27.67 -2.86 -10.52
CA ARG A 241 27.30 -1.51 -10.05
C ARG A 241 26.06 -1.53 -9.16
N ILE A 242 25.01 -2.23 -9.58
CA ILE A 242 23.77 -2.38 -8.80
C ILE A 242 24.09 -2.98 -7.42
N ILE A 243 24.81 -4.11 -7.38
CA ILE A 243 25.16 -4.78 -6.13
C ILE A 243 26.09 -3.93 -5.26
N ALA A 244 27.08 -3.25 -5.85
CA ALA A 244 27.98 -2.37 -5.11
C ALA A 244 27.23 -1.20 -4.46
N TYR A 245 26.33 -0.55 -5.21
CA TYR A 245 25.49 0.53 -4.70
C TYR A 245 24.62 0.06 -3.53
N GLN A 246 23.93 -1.07 -3.67
CA GLN A 246 23.04 -1.59 -2.63
C GLN A 246 23.78 -2.04 -1.37
N LYS A 247 24.97 -2.64 -1.52
CA LYS A 247 25.85 -2.94 -0.37
C LYS A 247 26.27 -1.68 0.37
N ASN A 248 26.68 -0.63 -0.36
CA ASN A 248 27.06 0.64 0.25
C ASN A 248 25.87 1.31 0.96
N LEU A 249 24.69 1.28 0.36
CA LEU A 249 23.45 1.79 0.95
C LEU A 249 23.08 1.04 2.23
N ALA A 250 23.23 -0.29 2.26
CA ALA A 250 22.99 -1.11 3.45
C ALA A 250 23.97 -0.79 4.59
N VAL A 251 25.25 -0.54 4.28
CA VAL A 251 26.24 -0.10 5.27
C VAL A 251 25.89 1.27 5.84
N LEU A 252 25.47 2.22 5.00
CA LEU A 252 25.04 3.56 5.42
C LEU A 252 23.78 3.52 6.31
N ARG A 253 22.77 2.74 5.92
CA ARG A 253 21.56 2.50 6.72
C ARG A 253 21.88 1.81 8.05
N GLY A 254 22.83 0.87 8.05
CA GLY A 254 23.31 0.18 9.25
C GLY A 254 24.05 1.11 10.23
N LYS A 255 24.86 2.05 9.73
CA LYS A 255 25.52 3.08 10.55
C LYS A 255 24.52 4.08 11.14
N SER A 256 23.58 4.57 10.34
CA SER A 256 22.52 5.47 10.80
C SER A 256 21.59 4.79 11.82
N ALA A 257 21.30 3.49 11.65
CA ALA A 257 20.56 2.71 12.65
C ALA A 257 21.37 2.46 13.94
N ALA A 258 22.70 2.37 13.88
CA ALA A 258 23.57 2.25 15.06
C ALA A 258 23.68 3.57 15.84
N GLU A 259 23.71 4.70 15.14
CA GLU A 259 23.67 6.05 15.72
C GLU A 259 22.28 6.36 16.32
N ALA A 260 21.20 5.99 15.63
CA ALA A 260 19.84 6.09 16.15
C ALA A 260 19.62 5.15 17.37
N LYS A 261 20.23 3.96 17.39
CA LYS A 261 20.21 3.06 18.56
C LYS A 261 20.98 3.62 19.76
N LYS A 262 22.01 4.45 19.56
CA LYS A 262 22.72 5.15 20.65
C LYS A 262 21.87 6.27 21.26
N ALA A 263 21.02 6.92 20.47
CA ALA A 263 20.11 7.97 20.94
C ALA A 263 18.84 7.44 21.64
N VAL A 264 18.44 6.19 21.37
CA VAL A 264 17.18 5.58 21.87
C VAL A 264 17.41 4.64 23.08
N GLY A 265 18.61 4.65 23.68
CA GLY A 265 18.98 3.85 24.86
C GLY A 265 18.27 4.17 26.19
N SER A 266 17.06 4.75 26.15
CA SER A 266 16.24 4.99 27.34
C SER A 266 14.73 5.02 26.99
N LYS A 267 14.15 3.85 26.69
CA LYS A 267 12.83 3.39 27.17
C LYS A 267 12.32 2.16 26.39
N LYS A 268 12.30 1.05 27.13
CA LYS A 268 11.46 -0.17 27.06
C LYS A 268 10.82 -0.66 25.74
N LYS A 269 11.12 -1.96 25.54
CA LYS A 269 10.28 -3.10 25.09
C LYS A 269 9.95 -3.23 23.61
N ALA A 270 10.75 -4.08 22.97
CA ALA A 270 10.52 -4.70 21.68
C ALA A 270 9.52 -5.87 21.78
N SER A 271 8.61 -5.93 20.81
CA SER A 271 8.02 -7.17 20.33
C SER A 271 7.86 -7.10 18.81
N ASN A 272 8.30 -8.17 18.14
CA ASN A 272 7.84 -8.67 16.85
C ASN A 272 8.28 -7.96 15.56
N ILE A 273 9.57 -8.02 15.21
CA ILE A 273 10.00 -7.99 13.80
C ILE A 273 11.23 -8.91 13.63
N GLN A 274 11.03 -10.23 13.67
CA GLN A 274 12.11 -11.16 13.29
C GLN A 274 11.63 -12.47 12.65
N VAL A 275 10.45 -12.46 12.01
CA VAL A 275 9.90 -13.68 11.36
C VAL A 275 9.66 -13.51 9.85
N ALA A 276 9.73 -12.28 9.31
CA ALA A 276 9.31 -12.02 7.92
C ALA A 276 10.40 -12.21 6.84
N LYS A 277 11.63 -12.59 7.18
CA LYS A 277 12.77 -12.54 6.23
C LYS A 277 13.34 -13.86 5.75
N GLU A 278 12.79 -15.01 6.16
CA GLU A 278 13.39 -16.33 5.82
C GLU A 278 12.50 -17.24 4.97
N LEU A 279 11.34 -16.78 4.46
CA LEU A 279 10.38 -17.66 3.74
C LEU A 279 10.21 -17.37 2.23
N GLN A 280 11.13 -16.63 1.61
CA GLN A 280 11.09 -16.40 0.15
C GLN A 280 11.94 -17.42 -0.61
N GLY A 281 11.50 -18.68 -0.61
CA GLY A 281 12.10 -19.70 -1.47
C GLY A 281 11.55 -21.09 -1.26
N ALA A 282 10.33 -21.38 -1.74
CA ALA A 282 9.89 -22.76 -2.05
C ALA A 282 8.53 -22.78 -2.78
N THR A 283 8.58 -23.18 -4.05
CA THR A 283 7.72 -24.13 -4.81
C THR A 283 6.18 -24.07 -4.81
N ASP A 284 5.68 -24.39 -6.01
CA ASP A 284 4.33 -24.50 -6.57
C ASP A 284 3.26 -25.20 -5.66
N PRO A 285 1.98 -24.73 -5.61
CA PRO A 285 1.01 -25.09 -4.57
C PRO A 285 0.06 -26.27 -4.83
N SER A 286 0.44 -27.32 -5.58
CA SER A 286 -0.48 -28.42 -5.94
C SER A 286 -0.31 -29.75 -5.18
N LEU A 287 0.50 -29.83 -4.12
CA LEU A 287 0.94 -31.14 -3.57
C LEU A 287 0.65 -31.43 -2.08
N VAL A 288 -0.11 -30.61 -1.35
CA VAL A 288 -0.22 -30.77 0.11
C VAL A 288 -1.65 -31.11 0.58
N SER A 289 -2.18 -32.19 0.01
CA SER A 289 -3.09 -33.09 0.72
C SER A 289 -2.71 -34.50 0.28
N GLY A 290 -2.21 -35.32 1.21
CA GLY A 290 -1.70 -36.66 0.90
C GLY A 290 -0.19 -36.81 0.91
N ARG A 291 0.53 -36.06 1.77
CA ARG A 291 1.94 -36.37 2.04
C ARG A 291 2.02 -37.81 2.59
N LYS A 292 2.79 -38.64 1.90
CA LYS A 292 2.91 -40.07 2.17
C LYS A 292 3.96 -40.32 3.24
N ILE A 293 3.70 -41.25 4.14
CA ILE A 293 4.61 -41.59 5.25
C ILE A 293 5.96 -42.10 4.74
N GLY A 294 6.01 -42.69 3.53
CA GLY A 294 7.25 -43.11 2.88
C GLY A 294 8.23 -41.97 2.61
N GLU A 295 7.77 -40.73 2.47
CA GLU A 295 8.65 -39.56 2.27
C GLU A 295 9.39 -39.14 3.56
N LEU A 296 8.91 -39.61 4.71
CA LEU A 296 9.54 -39.37 6.01
C LEU A 296 10.43 -40.53 6.46
N ALA A 297 10.44 -41.65 5.71
CA ALA A 297 11.16 -42.85 6.09
C ALA A 297 12.69 -42.64 5.99
N ALA A 298 13.38 -42.83 7.11
CA ALA A 298 14.83 -42.84 7.18
C ALA A 298 15.37 -44.28 7.21
N PRO A 299 16.59 -44.54 6.69
CA PRO A 299 17.20 -45.86 6.78
C PRO A 299 17.47 -46.21 8.24
N GLY A 300 16.87 -47.31 8.71
CA GLY A 300 17.17 -47.90 10.01
C GLY A 300 18.10 -49.11 9.88
N ILE A 301 18.54 -49.63 11.03
CA ILE A 301 19.38 -50.83 11.09
C ILE A 301 18.51 -52.07 10.87
N THR A 302 18.95 -52.94 9.95
CA THR A 302 18.33 -54.23 9.69
C THR A 302 19.24 -55.38 10.10
N VAL A 303 18.67 -56.43 10.68
CA VAL A 303 19.39 -57.65 11.09
C VAL A 303 18.66 -58.91 10.60
N PHE A 304 19.38 -60.00 10.41
CA PHE A 304 18.79 -61.28 10.01
C PHE A 304 18.26 -62.06 11.21
N SER A 305 17.22 -62.86 10.99
CA SER A 305 16.54 -63.63 12.05
C SER A 305 17.40 -64.72 12.69
N ASP A 306 18.42 -65.21 11.98
CA ASP A 306 19.39 -66.21 12.43
C ASP A 306 20.65 -65.59 13.05
N MET A 307 20.71 -64.26 13.18
CA MET A 307 21.80 -63.58 13.88
C MET A 307 21.83 -64.01 15.37
N PRO A 308 23.01 -64.32 15.94
CA PRO A 308 23.15 -64.54 17.38
C PRO A 308 22.85 -63.29 18.19
N VAL A 309 22.26 -63.47 19.37
CA VAL A 309 21.91 -62.34 20.27
C VAL A 309 23.16 -61.55 20.73
N THR A 310 24.32 -62.20 20.86
CA THR A 310 25.60 -61.56 21.17
C THR A 310 26.07 -60.59 20.08
N ASP A 311 25.76 -60.90 18.83
CA ASP A 311 26.18 -60.10 17.68
C ASP A 311 25.24 -58.90 17.53
N LEU A 312 23.94 -59.09 17.75
CA LEU A 312 22.97 -58.00 17.88
C LEU A 312 23.32 -57.06 19.04
N MET A 313 23.73 -57.61 20.18
CA MET A 313 24.19 -56.82 21.32
C MET A 313 25.41 -55.99 20.94
N SER A 314 26.42 -56.58 20.31
CA SER A 314 27.61 -55.87 19.83
C SER A 314 27.25 -54.76 18.83
N LEU A 315 26.30 -55.03 17.94
CA LEU A 315 25.79 -54.05 16.97
C LEU A 315 25.19 -52.82 17.65
N PHE A 316 24.37 -53.00 18.68
CA PHE A 316 23.82 -51.88 19.46
C PHE A 316 24.89 -51.12 20.27
N HIS A 317 25.94 -51.78 20.75
CA HIS A 317 27.06 -51.10 21.41
C HIS A 317 27.88 -50.27 20.43
N THR A 318 28.04 -50.72 19.18
CA THR A 318 28.73 -49.94 18.14
C THR A 318 27.90 -48.81 17.56
N ASN A 319 26.57 -48.83 17.75
CA ASN A 319 25.64 -47.84 17.21
C ASN A 319 24.80 -47.22 18.33
N ASP A 320 25.38 -46.28 19.07
CA ASP A 320 24.72 -45.73 20.26
C ASP A 320 23.40 -44.99 19.97
N ASN A 321 23.25 -44.45 18.77
CA ASN A 321 22.03 -43.77 18.33
C ASN A 321 20.94 -44.75 17.81
N CYS A 322 21.24 -46.05 17.74
CA CYS A 322 20.29 -47.06 17.32
C CYS A 322 19.40 -47.49 18.49
N THR A 323 18.12 -47.14 18.42
CA THR A 323 17.12 -47.52 19.44
C THR A 323 16.40 -48.81 19.11
N ILE A 324 16.38 -49.20 17.82
CA ILE A 324 15.64 -50.36 17.30
C ILE A 324 16.37 -50.98 16.10
N ALA A 325 16.40 -52.31 16.04
CA ALA A 325 16.81 -53.05 14.85
C ALA A 325 15.60 -53.77 14.24
N THR A 326 15.40 -53.63 12.93
CA THR A 326 14.34 -54.34 12.22
C THR A 326 14.84 -55.71 11.76
N VAL A 327 14.13 -56.77 12.12
CA VAL A 327 14.49 -58.14 11.74
C VAL A 327 13.89 -58.45 10.37
N VAL A 328 14.74 -58.82 9.42
CA VAL A 328 14.34 -59.11 8.04
C VAL A 328 14.81 -60.49 7.58
N ASP A 329 14.17 -61.03 6.55
CA ASP A 329 14.66 -62.21 5.83
C ASP A 329 15.63 -61.82 4.68
N VAL A 330 16.07 -62.82 3.92
CA VAL A 330 16.98 -62.64 2.78
C VAL A 330 16.38 -61.76 1.68
N ASP A 331 15.05 -61.75 1.55
CA ASP A 331 14.29 -60.93 0.60
C ASP A 331 13.88 -59.57 1.19
N ARG A 332 14.44 -59.18 2.34
CA ARG A 332 14.15 -57.96 3.10
C ARG A 332 12.70 -57.83 3.58
N ARG A 333 11.95 -58.94 3.70
CA ARG A 333 10.61 -58.94 4.30
C ARG A 333 10.74 -58.80 5.80
N ILE A 334 9.85 -58.00 6.39
CA ILE A 334 9.90 -57.70 7.82
C ILE A 334 9.34 -58.87 8.62
N LEU A 335 10.13 -59.41 9.53
CA LEU A 335 9.77 -60.55 10.40
C LEU A 335 9.46 -60.13 11.84
N GLY A 336 10.02 -59.01 12.29
CA GLY A 336 9.92 -58.54 13.67
C GLY A 336 10.78 -57.31 13.92
N ILE A 337 10.76 -56.83 15.16
CA ILE A 337 11.65 -55.77 15.64
C ILE A 337 12.38 -56.20 16.92
N MET A 338 13.52 -55.58 17.14
CA MET A 338 14.33 -55.69 18.35
C MET A 338 14.63 -54.31 18.92
N PRO A 339 13.84 -53.81 19.88
CA PRO A 339 14.18 -52.59 20.61
C PRO A 339 15.40 -52.81 21.51
N ARG A 340 16.32 -51.84 21.56
CA ARG A 340 17.52 -51.88 22.41
C ARG A 340 17.16 -51.98 23.89
N ALA A 341 16.11 -51.29 24.31
CA ALA A 341 15.59 -51.33 25.69
C ALA A 341 15.14 -52.75 26.06
N PHE A 342 14.34 -53.39 25.20
CA PHE A 342 13.87 -54.76 25.41
C PHE A 342 15.02 -55.77 25.49
N LEU A 343 16.02 -55.65 24.61
CA LEU A 343 17.20 -56.51 24.65
C LEU A 343 18.02 -56.30 25.94
N SER A 344 18.17 -55.05 26.38
CA SER A 344 18.86 -54.71 27.63
C SER A 344 18.15 -55.29 28.85
N ASP A 345 16.82 -55.19 28.91
CA ASP A 345 16.01 -55.77 29.99
C ASP A 345 16.12 -57.30 30.02
N LEU A 346 16.07 -57.94 28.84
CA LEU A 346 16.14 -59.40 28.70
C LEU A 346 17.50 -59.97 29.14
N LEU A 347 18.59 -59.23 28.93
CA LEU A 347 19.95 -59.64 29.29
C LEU A 347 20.35 -59.18 30.70
N GLY A 348 19.77 -58.08 31.20
CA GLY A 348 20.12 -57.48 32.49
C GLY A 348 19.52 -58.16 33.73
N GLY A 349 18.57 -59.08 33.58
CA GLY A 349 18.01 -59.84 34.72
C GLY A 349 19.02 -60.76 35.40
N GLN A 350 18.75 -61.18 36.65
CA GLN A 350 19.66 -61.96 37.53
C GLN A 350 20.21 -63.26 36.89
N TYR A 351 19.53 -63.81 35.86
CA TYR A 351 19.98 -64.95 35.04
C TYR A 351 19.82 -64.69 33.52
N GLY A 352 19.50 -63.46 33.13
CA GLY A 352 19.07 -63.09 31.77
C GLY A 352 20.14 -63.29 30.71
N PHE A 353 21.38 -62.89 31.00
CA PHE A 353 22.51 -63.07 30.09
C PHE A 353 22.79 -64.54 29.79
N GLY A 354 22.81 -65.41 30.80
CA GLY A 354 23.11 -66.84 30.63
C GLY A 354 22.02 -67.60 29.86
N LEU A 355 20.75 -67.20 30.01
CA LEU A 355 19.60 -67.84 29.37
C LEU A 355 19.37 -67.39 27.93
N ASN A 356 19.72 -66.14 27.61
CA ASN A 356 19.34 -65.53 26.33
C ASN A 356 20.53 -65.23 25.40
N SER A 357 21.77 -65.21 25.88
CA SER A 357 22.95 -64.93 25.03
C SER A 357 23.20 -65.98 23.94
N ARG A 358 22.78 -67.23 24.16
CA ARG A 358 22.94 -68.33 23.18
C ARG A 358 21.76 -68.48 22.21
N LYS A 359 20.71 -67.67 22.36
CA LYS A 359 19.54 -67.70 21.48
C LYS A 359 19.82 -66.95 20.17
N LEU A 360 18.98 -67.21 19.17
CA LEU A 360 18.99 -66.45 17.92
C LEU A 360 17.95 -65.32 18.00
N VAL A 361 18.11 -64.28 17.20
CA VAL A 361 17.20 -63.12 17.16
C VAL A 361 15.75 -63.56 16.92
N LYS A 362 15.49 -64.55 16.06
CA LYS A 362 14.15 -65.11 15.80
C LYS A 362 13.42 -65.65 17.03
N ASP A 363 14.17 -66.06 18.07
CA ASP A 363 13.64 -66.69 19.28
C ASP A 363 13.19 -65.64 20.32
N ILE A 364 13.63 -64.39 20.15
CA ILE A 364 13.39 -63.30 21.12
C ILE A 364 12.77 -62.03 20.49
N MET A 365 12.65 -61.97 19.16
CA MET A 365 12.09 -60.81 18.45
C MET A 365 10.64 -60.53 18.80
N ILE A 366 10.31 -59.25 18.86
CA ILE A 366 8.93 -58.78 19.01
C ILE A 366 8.25 -58.85 17.66
N ARG A 367 7.13 -59.59 17.60
CA ARG A 367 6.31 -59.75 16.39
C ARG A 367 5.08 -58.85 16.35
N ASP A 368 4.72 -58.26 17.49
CA ASP A 368 3.64 -57.30 17.61
C ASP A 368 4.22 -55.88 17.56
N PHE A 369 4.20 -55.27 16.37
CA PHE A 369 4.73 -53.94 16.12
C PHE A 369 3.97 -53.26 14.99
N ILE A 370 3.98 -51.92 15.00
CA ILE A 370 3.26 -51.14 14.00
C ILE A 370 4.12 -51.02 12.74
N THR A 371 3.61 -51.58 11.66
CA THR A 371 4.10 -51.38 10.30
C THR A 371 3.09 -50.59 9.50
N LEU A 372 3.55 -49.62 8.71
CA LEU A 372 2.72 -48.88 7.76
C LEU A 372 3.24 -49.05 6.34
N ASP A 373 2.33 -49.02 5.38
CA ASP A 373 2.73 -48.94 3.97
C ASP A 373 3.20 -47.53 3.63
N SER A 374 4.24 -47.43 2.80
CA SER A 374 4.83 -46.18 2.34
C SER A 374 3.81 -45.21 1.73
N SER A 375 2.69 -45.72 1.20
CA SER A 375 1.62 -44.94 0.60
C SER A 375 0.60 -44.35 1.57
N GLU A 376 0.63 -44.74 2.86
CA GLU A 376 -0.31 -44.23 3.86
C GLU A 376 -0.06 -42.74 4.18
N ALA A 377 -1.14 -42.02 4.54
CA ALA A 377 -1.05 -40.61 4.91
C ALA A 377 -0.41 -40.41 6.29
N VAL A 378 0.36 -39.33 6.44
CA VAL A 378 1.02 -38.93 7.70
C VAL A 378 0.02 -38.81 8.87
N GLU A 379 -1.21 -38.36 8.62
CA GLU A 379 -2.28 -38.27 9.64
C GLU A 379 -2.70 -39.63 10.20
N ILE A 380 -2.78 -40.65 9.34
CA ILE A 380 -3.10 -42.03 9.74
C ILE A 380 -1.97 -42.58 10.60
N ALA A 381 -0.72 -42.31 10.21
CA ALA A 381 0.46 -42.69 10.97
C ALA A 381 0.47 -42.05 12.37
N ALA A 382 0.12 -40.77 12.48
CA ALA A 382 0.04 -40.05 13.76
C ALA A 382 -1.06 -40.59 14.66
N ASN A 383 -2.25 -40.86 14.12
CA ASN A 383 -3.33 -41.48 14.91
C ASN A 383 -2.95 -42.88 15.41
N LYS A 384 -2.34 -43.73 14.57
CA LYS A 384 -1.86 -45.07 14.96
C LYS A 384 -0.68 -45.02 15.95
N ALA A 385 0.15 -43.98 15.89
CA ALA A 385 1.22 -43.76 16.85
C ALA A 385 0.70 -43.29 18.21
N MET A 386 -0.31 -42.42 18.22
CA MET A 386 -0.92 -41.89 19.45
C MET A 386 -1.83 -42.90 20.15
N SER A 387 -2.29 -43.96 19.46
CA SER A 387 -3.09 -45.05 20.06
C SER A 387 -2.26 -46.13 20.78
N ARG A 388 -0.96 -45.90 21.02
CA ARG A 388 -0.04 -46.87 21.63
C ARG A 388 -0.12 -46.88 23.15
N SER A 389 0.29 -47.99 23.77
CA SER A 389 0.51 -48.07 25.22
C SER A 389 1.70 -47.22 25.65
N GLU A 390 1.68 -46.63 26.85
CA GLU A 390 2.74 -45.73 27.36
C GLU A 390 4.17 -46.29 27.24
N LYS A 391 4.34 -47.62 27.27
CA LYS A 391 5.65 -48.29 27.17
C LYS A 391 6.24 -48.32 25.76
N SER A 392 5.45 -48.09 24.72
CA SER A 392 5.86 -48.19 23.30
C SER A 392 5.60 -46.91 22.50
N ILE A 393 5.23 -45.80 23.16
CA ILE A 393 4.98 -44.51 22.51
C ILE A 393 6.22 -44.00 21.77
N TYR A 394 7.43 -44.26 22.28
CA TYR A 394 8.67 -43.75 21.68
C TYR A 394 9.29 -44.66 20.61
N ASP A 395 8.73 -45.84 20.36
CA ASP A 395 9.27 -46.76 19.36
C ASP A 395 9.10 -46.19 17.94
N PRO A 396 10.08 -46.30 17.03
CA PRO A 396 9.89 -45.90 15.64
C PRO A 396 8.80 -46.72 14.94
N ILE A 397 8.10 -46.12 13.97
CA ILE A 397 7.19 -46.82 13.08
C ILE A 397 8.00 -47.46 11.96
N VAL A 398 7.83 -48.76 11.70
CA VAL A 398 8.49 -49.42 10.57
C VAL A 398 7.68 -49.15 9.30
N ILE A 399 8.36 -48.69 8.25
CA ILE A 399 7.75 -48.42 6.95
C ILE A 399 8.11 -49.54 5.99
N SER A 400 7.09 -50.05 5.32
CA SER A 400 7.21 -51.09 4.30
C SER A 400 6.64 -50.62 2.97
N GLU A 401 7.10 -51.21 1.89
CA GLU A 401 6.45 -51.13 0.58
C GLU A 401 6.17 -52.55 0.14
N ASN A 402 4.88 -52.94 0.06
CA ASN A 402 4.46 -54.32 -0.23
C ASN A 402 5.10 -55.38 0.69
N GLY A 403 5.28 -55.06 1.98
CA GLY A 403 5.87 -55.95 2.98
C GLY A 403 7.41 -56.04 2.96
N ILE A 404 8.07 -55.34 2.03
CA ILE A 404 9.53 -55.18 1.99
C ILE A 404 9.91 -53.98 2.85
N TYR A 405 10.96 -54.11 3.66
CA TYR A 405 11.45 -53.03 4.51
C TYR A 405 11.96 -51.84 3.68
N LEU A 406 11.40 -50.65 3.95
CA LEU A 406 11.81 -49.38 3.33
C LEU A 406 12.61 -48.51 4.32
N GLY A 407 12.17 -48.41 5.57
CA GLY A 407 12.81 -47.55 6.56
C GLY A 407 12.04 -47.47 7.88
N ILE A 408 12.39 -46.50 8.72
CA ILE A 408 11.68 -46.17 9.96
C ILE A 408 11.32 -44.68 10.02
N VAL A 409 10.25 -44.35 10.74
CA VAL A 409 9.85 -42.96 11.04
C VAL A 409 9.74 -42.80 12.54
N THR A 410 10.43 -41.81 13.10
CA THR A 410 10.32 -41.49 14.53
C THR A 410 9.10 -40.61 14.81
N ILE A 411 8.61 -40.65 16.05
CA ILE A 411 7.49 -39.80 16.48
C ILE A 411 7.85 -38.30 16.37
N LYS A 412 9.11 -37.96 16.62
CA LYS A 412 9.59 -36.58 16.47
C LYS A 412 9.44 -36.09 15.03
N GLU A 413 9.89 -36.87 14.05
CA GLU A 413 9.77 -36.53 12.62
C GLU A 413 8.31 -36.43 12.18
N LEU A 414 7.45 -37.28 12.73
CA LEU A 414 6.02 -37.27 12.48
C LEU A 414 5.35 -35.98 12.99
N LEU A 415 5.63 -35.59 14.24
CA LEU A 415 5.09 -34.38 14.87
C LEU A 415 5.65 -33.11 14.22
N ASP A 416 6.95 -33.05 13.95
CA ASP A 416 7.58 -31.92 13.26
C ASP A 416 6.96 -31.73 11.87
N SER A 417 6.67 -32.82 11.16
CA SER A 417 5.98 -32.76 9.87
C SER A 417 4.57 -32.19 9.98
N ILE A 418 3.76 -32.62 10.96
CA ILE A 418 2.39 -32.11 11.13
C ILE A 418 2.38 -30.62 11.50
N VAL A 419 3.19 -30.23 12.49
CA VAL A 419 3.29 -28.83 12.93
C VAL A 419 3.78 -27.92 11.80
N SER A 420 4.75 -28.38 11.01
CA SER A 420 5.26 -27.61 9.87
C SER A 420 4.19 -27.36 8.80
N VAL A 421 3.29 -28.32 8.58
CA VAL A 421 2.18 -28.20 7.62
C VAL A 421 1.16 -27.17 8.13
N GLU A 422 0.69 -27.30 9.37
CA GLU A 422 -0.33 -26.38 9.92
C GLU A 422 0.18 -24.93 10.01
N VAL A 423 1.42 -24.73 10.47
CA VAL A 423 2.03 -23.39 10.55
C VAL A 423 2.14 -22.77 9.15
N THR A 424 2.51 -23.56 8.15
CA THR A 424 2.61 -23.09 6.77
C THR A 424 1.24 -22.67 6.22
N GLU A 425 0.18 -23.43 6.51
CA GLU A 425 -1.18 -23.10 6.09
C GLU A 425 -1.70 -21.81 6.74
N ARG A 426 -1.59 -21.69 8.07
CA ARG A 426 -2.02 -20.46 8.77
C ARG A 426 -1.22 -19.24 8.32
N THR A 427 0.08 -19.40 8.10
CA THR A 427 0.94 -18.31 7.60
C THR A 427 0.49 -17.86 6.20
N ARG A 428 0.10 -18.79 5.32
CA ARG A 428 -0.46 -18.45 4.00
C ARG A 428 -1.80 -17.74 4.11
N GLU A 429 -2.71 -18.18 4.97
CA GLU A 429 -4.01 -17.55 5.15
C GLU A 429 -3.87 -16.11 5.65
N ILE A 430 -3.03 -15.89 6.66
CA ILE A 430 -2.72 -14.55 7.19
C ILE A 430 -2.11 -13.68 6.09
N SER A 431 -1.17 -14.21 5.31
CA SER A 431 -0.55 -13.47 4.21
C SER A 431 -1.57 -13.06 3.14
N ARG A 432 -2.55 -13.93 2.83
CA ARG A 432 -3.64 -13.63 1.91
C ARG A 432 -4.56 -12.54 2.46
N LYS A 433 -4.98 -12.63 3.72
CA LYS A 433 -5.82 -11.62 4.38
C LYS A 433 -5.12 -10.27 4.46
N ASN A 434 -3.82 -10.25 4.78
CA ASN A 434 -3.02 -9.03 4.81
C ASN A 434 -2.92 -8.37 3.43
N ARG A 435 -2.76 -9.16 2.36
CA ARG A 435 -2.75 -8.61 0.99
C ARG A 435 -4.10 -7.98 0.63
N LEU A 436 -5.21 -8.64 0.94
CA LEU A 436 -6.56 -8.09 0.70
C LEU A 436 -6.80 -6.80 1.48
N LEU A 437 -6.37 -6.75 2.75
CA LEU A 437 -6.47 -5.53 3.56
C LEU A 437 -5.61 -4.39 2.99
N GLN A 438 -4.40 -4.68 2.51
CA GLN A 438 -3.56 -3.68 1.83
C GLN A 438 -4.21 -3.16 0.55
N GLU A 439 -4.80 -4.03 -0.26
CA GLU A 439 -5.53 -3.62 -1.47
C GLU A 439 -6.74 -2.73 -1.12
N GLN A 440 -7.50 -3.08 -0.09
CA GLN A 440 -8.62 -2.25 0.39
C GLN A 440 -8.15 -0.91 0.94
N GLN A 441 -7.01 -0.87 1.64
CA GLN A 441 -6.45 0.35 2.19
C GLN A 441 -5.97 1.29 1.09
N ILE A 442 -5.36 0.77 0.02
CA ILE A 442 -4.98 1.58 -1.16
C ILE A 442 -6.20 2.21 -1.83
N VAL A 443 -7.29 1.45 -1.99
CA VAL A 443 -8.54 2.00 -2.56
C VAL A 443 -9.12 3.09 -1.64
N HIS A 444 -9.18 2.82 -0.34
CA HIS A 444 -9.67 3.78 0.64
C HIS A 444 -8.84 5.08 0.64
N GLU A 445 -7.51 4.98 0.59
CA GLU A 445 -6.63 6.14 0.51
C GLU A 445 -6.83 6.94 -0.80
N ARG A 446 -7.09 6.26 -1.92
CA ARG A 446 -7.41 6.91 -3.19
C ARG A 446 -8.72 7.71 -3.10
N ASP A 447 -9.78 7.08 -2.59
CA ASP A 447 -11.09 7.73 -2.44
C ASP A 447 -11.00 8.96 -1.51
N MET A 448 -10.21 8.86 -0.44
CA MET A 448 -9.95 9.97 0.48
C MET A 448 -9.21 11.13 -0.20
N ARG A 449 -8.18 10.86 -1.01
CA ARG A 449 -7.47 11.91 -1.78
C ARG A 449 -8.37 12.57 -2.83
N MET A 450 -9.27 11.80 -3.45
CA MET A 450 -10.26 12.36 -4.38
C MET A 450 -11.22 13.29 -3.63
N ALA A 451 -11.74 12.87 -2.49
CA ALA A 451 -12.60 13.70 -1.66
C ALA A 451 -11.91 15.00 -1.20
N GLU A 452 -10.62 14.93 -0.82
CA GLU A 452 -9.79 16.10 -0.49
C GLU A 452 -9.72 17.10 -1.66
N THR A 453 -9.42 16.59 -2.85
CA THR A 453 -9.25 17.41 -4.06
C THR A 453 -10.56 18.09 -4.44
N VAL A 454 -11.66 17.36 -4.37
CA VAL A 454 -13.01 17.88 -4.61
C VAL A 454 -13.36 18.96 -3.58
N GLN A 455 -13.15 18.70 -2.29
CA GLN A 455 -13.45 19.66 -1.23
C GLN A 455 -12.64 20.96 -1.38
N LYS A 456 -11.33 20.87 -1.65
CA LYS A 456 -10.46 22.04 -1.89
C LYS A 456 -10.94 22.92 -3.04
N SER A 457 -11.59 22.34 -4.06
CA SER A 457 -12.14 23.11 -5.19
C SER A 457 -13.33 24.00 -4.82
N PHE A 458 -14.03 23.70 -3.72
CA PHE A 458 -15.19 24.47 -3.27
C PHE A 458 -14.82 25.63 -2.34
N TYR A 459 -13.64 25.63 -1.73
CA TYR A 459 -13.21 26.68 -0.79
C TYR A 459 -12.48 27.82 -1.49
N PRO A 460 -12.65 29.08 -1.02
CA PRO A 460 -11.99 30.23 -1.61
C PRO A 460 -10.48 30.16 -1.42
N SER A 461 -9.72 30.40 -2.50
CA SER A 461 -8.24 30.37 -2.49
C SER A 461 -7.60 31.71 -2.10
N LYS A 462 -8.38 32.79 -2.04
CA LYS A 462 -7.91 34.15 -1.73
C LYS A 462 -8.86 34.85 -0.79
N ALA A 463 -8.30 35.63 0.13
CA ALA A 463 -9.08 36.47 1.02
C ALA A 463 -9.71 37.64 0.25
N PRO A 464 -10.85 38.18 0.72
CA PRO A 464 -11.44 39.39 0.16
C PRO A 464 -10.44 40.55 0.14
N SER A 465 -10.36 41.25 -1.00
CA SER A 465 -9.59 42.49 -1.12
C SER A 465 -10.55 43.64 -1.36
N THR A 466 -10.82 44.43 -0.33
CA THR A 466 -11.66 45.62 -0.45
C THR A 466 -10.94 46.86 0.09
N ASP A 467 -11.47 48.04 -0.27
CA ASP A 467 -10.91 49.32 0.18
C ASP A 467 -11.18 49.56 1.67
N GLU A 468 -12.33 49.12 2.17
CA GLU A 468 -12.76 49.31 3.57
C GLU A 468 -12.26 48.23 4.52
N TRP A 469 -12.03 47.01 4.03
CA TRP A 469 -11.64 45.86 4.85
C TRP A 469 -10.34 45.21 4.34
N ASP A 470 -9.49 44.79 5.27
CA ASP A 470 -8.32 43.97 5.00
C ASP A 470 -8.55 42.59 5.61
N CYS A 471 -8.51 41.55 4.80
CA CYS A 471 -8.85 40.19 5.20
C CYS A 471 -7.67 39.27 4.95
N ALA A 472 -7.40 38.38 5.90
CA ALA A 472 -6.46 37.28 5.74
C ALA A 472 -7.03 36.03 6.39
N PHE A 473 -6.73 34.86 5.83
CA PHE A 473 -7.10 33.61 6.47
C PHE A 473 -6.00 32.57 6.29
N TYR A 474 -6.02 31.58 7.18
CA TYR A 474 -5.20 30.38 7.13
C TYR A 474 -6.12 29.19 7.35
N PHE A 475 -5.98 28.19 6.50
CA PHE A 475 -6.74 26.96 6.57
C PHE A 475 -5.80 25.78 6.39
N ARG A 476 -5.78 24.87 7.38
CA ARG A 476 -4.98 23.66 7.36
C ARG A 476 -5.82 22.49 7.87
N PRO A 477 -6.27 21.60 6.99
CA PRO A 477 -6.95 20.39 7.41
C PRO A 477 -5.98 19.43 8.12
N MET A 478 -6.48 18.72 9.14
CA MET A 478 -5.78 17.69 9.90
C MET A 478 -5.69 16.37 9.13
N SER A 479 -6.75 16.04 8.39
CA SER A 479 -6.87 14.80 7.61
C SER A 479 -7.14 15.10 6.13
N SER A 480 -7.41 14.06 5.31
CA SER A 480 -7.72 14.27 3.89
C SER A 480 -8.98 15.11 3.68
N VAL A 481 -9.97 15.04 4.57
CA VAL A 481 -11.23 15.80 4.44
C VAL A 481 -11.50 16.57 5.72
N SER A 482 -11.79 17.85 5.56
CA SER A 482 -11.98 18.79 6.67
C SER A 482 -13.44 18.84 7.14
N GLY A 483 -13.65 18.87 8.45
CA GLY A 483 -14.90 19.27 9.10
C GLY A 483 -15.07 20.80 9.18
N ASP A 484 -13.96 21.54 9.19
CA ASP A 484 -13.98 23.00 9.15
C ASP A 484 -14.58 23.54 7.84
N VAL A 485 -15.46 24.52 7.96
CA VAL A 485 -16.12 25.22 6.86
C VAL A 485 -15.99 26.72 7.04
N TYR A 486 -15.37 27.38 6.08
CA TYR A 486 -15.35 28.84 6.03
C TYR A 486 -15.77 29.36 4.65
N ASP A 487 -16.36 30.55 4.63
CA ASP A 487 -16.66 31.24 3.39
C ASP A 487 -16.70 32.76 3.56
N PHE A 488 -16.53 33.46 2.45
CA PHE A 488 -16.65 34.92 2.37
C PHE A 488 -17.81 35.30 1.44
N TYR A 489 -18.67 36.19 1.93
CA TYR A 489 -19.92 36.55 1.29
C TYR A 489 -19.80 37.92 0.60
N TYR A 490 -20.29 38.01 -0.64
CA TYR A 490 -20.22 39.22 -1.47
C TYR A 490 -21.62 39.72 -1.89
N ASN A 491 -21.79 41.05 -1.96
CA ASN A 491 -23.01 41.62 -2.54
C ASN A 491 -23.05 41.48 -4.07
N LYS A 492 -24.10 41.98 -4.72
CA LYS A 492 -24.23 41.91 -6.20
C LYS A 492 -23.18 42.73 -6.96
N ASN A 493 -22.54 43.69 -6.28
CA ASN A 493 -21.52 44.56 -6.84
C ASN A 493 -20.10 43.99 -6.61
N GLY A 494 -19.98 42.86 -5.89
CA GLY A 494 -18.70 42.26 -5.54
C GLY A 494 -18.09 42.75 -4.22
N ASP A 495 -18.78 43.60 -3.46
CA ASP A 495 -18.27 44.10 -2.18
C ASP A 495 -18.44 43.04 -1.09
N PHE A 496 -17.43 42.92 -0.23
CA PHE A 496 -17.46 42.06 0.95
C PHE A 496 -18.56 42.48 1.93
N VAL A 497 -19.43 41.55 2.31
CA VAL A 497 -20.56 41.81 3.24
C VAL A 497 -20.55 40.93 4.49
N GLY A 498 -19.63 39.99 4.59
CA GLY A 498 -19.51 39.14 5.78
C GLY A 498 -18.83 37.81 5.52
N THR A 499 -18.72 37.01 6.57
CA THR A 499 -18.09 35.69 6.56
C THR A 499 -18.85 34.72 7.46
N GLY A 500 -18.72 33.43 7.19
CA GLY A 500 -19.17 32.36 8.06
C GLY A 500 -18.02 31.43 8.38
N LEU A 501 -17.98 30.93 9.61
CA LEU A 501 -17.05 29.91 10.07
C LEU A 501 -17.85 28.85 10.83
N PHE A 502 -17.74 27.60 10.43
CA PHE A 502 -18.44 26.47 11.02
C PHE A 502 -17.47 25.31 11.18
N ASP A 503 -17.76 24.45 12.13
CA ASP A 503 -17.09 23.18 12.33
C ASP A 503 -18.15 22.06 12.40
N VAL A 504 -17.91 21.00 11.66
CA VAL A 504 -18.78 19.83 11.56
C VAL A 504 -18.21 18.74 12.47
N SER A 505 -19.02 18.28 13.42
CA SER A 505 -18.63 17.18 14.31
C SER A 505 -18.16 15.93 13.56
N GLY A 506 -17.04 15.36 14.00
CA GLY A 506 -16.45 14.13 13.45
C GLY A 506 -15.52 14.36 12.25
N HIS A 507 -14.77 13.34 11.88
CA HIS A 507 -13.74 13.43 10.83
C HIS A 507 -14.00 12.47 9.65
N GLY A 508 -13.62 12.89 8.44
CA GLY A 508 -13.66 12.05 7.24
C GLY A 508 -14.67 12.50 6.18
N VAL A 509 -15.01 11.62 5.24
CA VAL A 509 -15.82 11.98 4.05
C VAL A 509 -17.21 12.49 4.44
N ALA A 510 -17.85 11.88 5.44
CA ALA A 510 -19.19 12.26 5.86
C ALA A 510 -19.25 13.70 6.40
N SER A 511 -18.31 14.09 7.29
CA SER A 511 -18.27 15.45 7.82
C SER A 511 -17.92 16.47 6.75
N GLY A 512 -17.02 16.15 5.82
CA GLY A 512 -16.74 17.05 4.69
C GLY A 512 -17.89 17.25 3.70
N LEU A 513 -18.68 16.21 3.43
CA LEU A 513 -19.89 16.33 2.60
C LEU A 513 -20.94 17.20 3.27
N VAL A 514 -21.16 17.00 4.57
CA VAL A 514 -22.02 17.86 5.38
C VAL A 514 -21.47 19.29 5.42
N GLY A 515 -20.14 19.46 5.45
CA GLY A 515 -19.48 20.76 5.40
C GLY A 515 -19.74 21.52 4.10
N ILE A 516 -19.63 20.84 2.95
CA ILE A 516 -19.96 21.42 1.63
C ILE A 516 -21.44 21.79 1.55
N LEU A 517 -22.33 20.90 1.97
CA LEU A 517 -23.77 21.18 2.03
C LEU A 517 -24.05 22.42 2.89
N SER A 518 -23.43 22.49 4.05
CA SER A 518 -23.56 23.59 5.00
C SER A 518 -23.05 24.90 4.41
N LYS A 519 -21.91 24.90 3.71
CA LYS A 519 -21.39 26.07 3.00
C LYS A 519 -22.43 26.69 2.06
N TYR A 520 -23.05 25.87 1.21
CA TYR A 520 -24.03 26.35 0.23
C TYR A 520 -25.33 26.83 0.87
N ILE A 521 -25.82 26.13 1.90
CA ILE A 521 -27.01 26.57 2.63
C ILE A 521 -26.72 27.87 3.38
N ALA A 522 -25.53 28.00 3.99
CA ALA A 522 -25.10 29.18 4.73
C ALA A 522 -25.01 30.42 3.82
N GLU A 523 -24.36 30.30 2.67
CA GLU A 523 -24.30 31.38 1.67
C GLU A 523 -25.71 31.81 1.25
N ARG A 524 -26.57 30.84 0.92
CA ARG A 524 -27.93 31.11 0.46
C ARG A 524 -28.76 31.82 1.52
N THR A 525 -28.77 31.33 2.77
CA THR A 525 -29.57 31.94 3.84
C THR A 525 -29.03 33.31 4.23
N PHE A 526 -27.70 33.47 4.28
CA PHE A 526 -27.05 34.75 4.55
C PHE A 526 -27.41 35.80 3.50
N MET A 527 -27.38 35.42 2.22
CA MET A 527 -27.71 36.32 1.11
C MET A 527 -29.20 36.66 1.00
N GLN A 528 -30.09 35.75 1.40
CA GLN A 528 -31.54 36.01 1.43
C GLN A 528 -31.92 36.90 2.62
N GLY A 529 -31.29 36.70 3.78
CA GLY A 529 -31.58 37.42 5.01
C GLY A 529 -30.85 38.75 5.21
N ARG A 530 -30.42 39.45 4.15
CA ARG A 530 -29.60 40.68 4.24
C ARG A 530 -30.18 41.80 5.10
N LYS A 531 -31.50 41.83 5.29
CA LYS A 531 -32.20 42.86 6.09
C LYS A 531 -32.73 42.31 7.42
N GLU A 532 -32.53 41.03 7.67
CA GLU A 532 -32.99 40.34 8.88
C GLU A 532 -31.83 40.23 9.88
N PRO A 533 -32.10 40.25 11.19
CA PRO A 533 -31.09 39.94 12.19
C PRO A 533 -30.44 38.58 11.93
N LEU A 534 -29.14 38.46 12.21
CA LEU A 534 -28.39 37.22 11.97
C LEU A 534 -28.93 36.02 12.77
N GLU A 535 -29.59 36.24 13.90
CA GLU A 535 -30.33 35.21 14.63
C GLU A 535 -31.39 34.52 13.75
N THR A 536 -32.17 35.31 12.99
CA THR A 536 -33.19 34.76 12.08
C THR A 536 -32.55 34.01 10.93
N VAL A 537 -31.40 34.48 10.44
CA VAL A 537 -30.60 33.80 9.41
C VAL A 537 -30.08 32.46 9.92
N ALA A 538 -29.52 32.43 11.14
CA ALA A 538 -29.02 31.20 11.78
C ALA A 538 -30.14 30.19 12.01
N ARG A 539 -31.34 30.63 12.41
CA ARG A 539 -32.52 29.76 12.57
C ARG A 539 -32.93 29.14 11.23
N ARG A 540 -33.03 29.94 10.17
CA ARG A 540 -33.35 29.46 8.82
C ARG A 540 -32.27 28.50 8.30
N PHE A 541 -31.00 28.80 8.57
CA PHE A 541 -29.88 27.92 8.26
C PHE A 541 -30.03 26.57 8.95
N ASN A 542 -30.33 26.55 10.25
CA ASN A 542 -30.57 25.33 11.02
C ASN A 542 -31.73 24.50 10.45
N GLU A 543 -32.87 25.13 10.19
CA GLU A 543 -34.05 24.44 9.63
C GLU A 543 -33.77 23.81 8.26
N MET A 544 -33.09 24.54 7.37
CA MET A 544 -32.71 24.03 6.07
C MET A 544 -31.66 22.93 6.17
N LEU A 545 -30.66 23.09 7.03
CA LEU A 545 -29.60 22.10 7.22
C LEU A 545 -30.15 20.79 7.79
N THR A 546 -30.98 20.84 8.84
CA THR A 546 -31.62 19.66 9.43
C THR A 546 -32.47 18.92 8.40
N LYS A 547 -33.18 19.65 7.53
CA LYS A 547 -33.99 19.06 6.47
C LYS A 547 -33.13 18.39 5.37
N GLU A 548 -32.12 19.08 4.86
CA GLU A 548 -31.31 18.60 3.73
C GLU A 548 -30.30 17.51 4.16
N LYS A 549 -29.82 17.54 5.41
CA LYS A 549 -28.92 16.53 5.98
C LYS A 549 -29.61 15.17 6.17
N GLY A 550 -30.93 15.14 6.37
CA GLY A 550 -31.69 13.90 6.54
C GLY A 550 -31.28 13.13 7.80
N MET A 551 -30.95 11.84 7.66
CA MET A 551 -30.64 10.92 8.78
C MET A 551 -29.18 10.96 9.25
N VAL A 552 -28.32 11.77 8.64
CA VAL A 552 -26.91 11.86 9.04
C VAL A 552 -26.82 12.50 10.42
N GLU A 553 -26.09 11.89 11.37
CA GLU A 553 -26.09 12.33 12.79
C GLU A 553 -25.18 13.54 13.07
N ASN A 554 -24.31 13.94 12.14
CA ASN A 554 -23.38 15.05 12.32
C ASN A 554 -24.10 16.37 12.66
N TYR A 555 -23.68 17.04 13.71
CA TYR A 555 -24.08 18.41 14.05
C TYR A 555 -22.96 19.39 13.74
N LEU A 556 -23.28 20.68 13.74
CA LEU A 556 -22.34 21.76 13.47
C LEU A 556 -22.28 22.75 14.63
N THR A 557 -21.09 23.30 14.88
CA THR A 557 -20.93 24.58 15.56
C THR A 557 -20.64 25.64 14.49
N GLY A 558 -20.95 26.90 14.75
CA GLY A 558 -20.43 27.95 13.89
C GLY A 558 -20.92 29.34 14.24
N LEU A 559 -20.55 30.30 13.41
CA LEU A 559 -20.90 31.70 13.55
C LEU A 559 -21.13 32.33 12.19
N PHE A 560 -21.91 33.41 12.20
CA PHE A 560 -21.97 34.35 11.08
C PHE A 560 -21.52 35.73 11.57
N LEU A 561 -20.74 36.40 10.72
CA LEU A 561 -20.35 37.78 10.91
C LEU A 561 -20.73 38.56 9.66
N ARG A 562 -21.59 39.58 9.82
CA ARG A 562 -21.99 40.48 8.74
C ARG A 562 -21.38 41.85 8.96
N VAL A 563 -20.96 42.43 7.86
CA VAL A 563 -20.33 43.74 7.83
C VAL A 563 -21.22 44.69 7.05
N LYS A 564 -21.51 45.85 7.63
CA LYS A 564 -22.26 46.93 6.99
C LYS A 564 -21.67 48.28 7.40
N ASP A 565 -20.96 48.93 6.49
CA ASP A 565 -20.27 50.20 6.72
C ASP A 565 -19.33 50.11 7.95
N ASN A 566 -19.63 50.85 9.03
CA ASN A 566 -18.90 50.84 10.30
C ASN A 566 -19.61 50.03 11.40
N GLN A 567 -20.47 49.09 11.01
CA GLN A 567 -21.12 48.16 11.94
C GLN A 567 -20.84 46.71 11.57
N VAL A 568 -20.66 45.91 12.61
CA VAL A 568 -20.56 44.45 12.53
C VAL A 568 -21.72 43.85 13.29
N GLU A 569 -22.47 42.99 12.61
CA GLU A 569 -23.44 42.09 13.24
C GLU A 569 -22.77 40.73 13.42
N TYR A 570 -22.95 40.11 14.58
CA TYR A 570 -22.38 38.82 14.92
C TYR A 570 -23.42 37.91 15.58
N VAL A 571 -23.37 36.63 15.25
CA VAL A 571 -24.16 35.59 15.92
C VAL A 571 -23.29 34.35 16.10
N ASN A 572 -23.38 33.73 17.28
CA ASN A 572 -22.63 32.52 17.63
C ASN A 572 -23.60 31.36 17.91
N CYS A 573 -23.41 30.25 17.22
CA CYS A 573 -24.17 29.01 17.33
C CYS A 573 -23.28 27.87 17.90
N GLY A 574 -22.79 28.07 19.13
CA GLY A 574 -22.02 27.06 19.87
C GLY A 574 -20.55 26.94 19.46
N HIS A 575 -20.00 27.93 18.75
CA HIS A 575 -18.61 27.98 18.30
C HIS A 575 -17.72 28.83 19.23
N THR A 576 -16.42 28.84 18.96
CA THR A 576 -15.45 29.73 19.61
C THR A 576 -15.86 31.21 19.51
N ASP A 577 -15.46 32.00 20.49
CA ASP A 577 -15.77 33.42 20.47
C ASP A 577 -14.81 34.22 19.59
N VAL A 578 -15.33 35.26 18.94
CA VAL A 578 -14.53 36.19 18.13
C VAL A 578 -13.80 37.16 19.07
N LEU A 579 -12.47 37.23 18.92
CA LEU A 579 -11.66 38.20 19.65
C LEU A 579 -11.56 39.51 18.87
N VAL A 580 -11.81 40.62 19.54
CA VAL A 580 -11.70 41.98 19.00
C VAL A 580 -10.47 42.63 19.59
N LYS A 581 -9.66 43.24 18.73
CA LYS A 581 -8.53 44.07 19.14
C LYS A 581 -8.73 45.49 18.65
N THR A 582 -8.72 46.43 19.59
CA THR A 582 -8.72 47.86 19.31
C THR A 582 -7.35 48.44 19.65
N THR A 583 -6.92 49.44 18.89
CA THR A 583 -5.65 50.14 19.14
C THR A 583 -5.96 51.54 19.62
N ASP A 584 -5.69 51.84 20.89
CA ASP A 584 -5.92 53.18 21.44
C ASP A 584 -4.85 54.18 20.92
N LYS A 585 -5.15 55.48 21.00
CA LYS A 585 -4.25 56.60 20.67
C LYS A 585 -2.92 56.56 21.44
N SER A 586 -2.88 55.84 22.56
CA SER A 586 -1.69 55.59 23.38
C SER A 586 -0.83 54.40 22.91
N SER A 587 -1.17 53.75 21.79
CA SER A 587 -0.50 52.54 21.24
C SER A 587 -0.59 51.30 22.13
N LYS A 588 -1.43 51.30 23.18
CA LYS A 588 -1.82 50.08 23.88
C LYS A 588 -2.98 49.41 23.14
N SER A 589 -2.81 48.13 22.85
CA SER A 589 -3.87 47.30 22.30
C SER A 589 -4.69 46.67 23.42
N GLU A 590 -6.00 46.80 23.33
CA GLU A 590 -6.95 46.10 24.20
C GLU A 590 -7.61 44.96 23.42
N VAL A 591 -7.73 43.79 24.05
CA VAL A 591 -8.40 42.63 23.45
C VAL A 591 -9.63 42.30 24.28
N SER A 592 -10.77 42.17 23.62
CA SER A 592 -12.05 41.80 24.24
C SER A 592 -12.76 40.72 23.42
N VAL A 593 -13.73 40.07 24.05
CA VAL A 593 -14.59 39.08 23.39
C VAL A 593 -15.80 39.81 22.78
N LEU A 594 -16.08 39.57 21.50
CA LEU A 594 -17.24 40.15 20.82
C LEU A 594 -18.53 39.61 21.44
N GLY A 595 -19.30 40.46 22.12
CA GLY A 595 -20.51 40.06 22.86
C GLY A 595 -20.36 40.01 24.37
N GLY A 596 -19.15 40.19 24.91
CA GLY A 596 -18.87 40.15 26.35
C GLY A 596 -18.54 38.75 26.87
N THR A 597 -18.29 38.66 28.18
CA THR A 597 -17.82 37.43 28.84
C THR A 597 -18.93 36.61 29.52
N ASP A 598 -20.17 37.10 29.52
CA ASP A 598 -21.30 36.47 30.21
C ASP A 598 -21.83 35.22 29.49
N GLY A 599 -21.48 35.04 28.21
CA GLY A 599 -21.87 33.90 27.39
C GLY A 599 -23.35 33.84 27.01
N ALA A 600 -24.15 34.85 27.36
CA ALA A 600 -25.60 34.83 27.21
C ALA A 600 -26.09 34.94 25.74
N PHE A 601 -25.17 35.21 24.82
CA PHE A 601 -25.40 35.29 23.37
C PHE A 601 -25.10 34.00 22.61
N ARG A 602 -24.47 33.02 23.26
CA ARG A 602 -24.05 31.76 22.63
C ARG A 602 -25.26 30.85 22.44
N GLY A 603 -25.57 30.52 21.19
CA GLY A 603 -26.57 29.52 20.83
C GLY A 603 -26.06 28.08 21.00
N MET A 604 -26.96 27.12 20.80
CA MET A 604 -26.64 25.70 20.72
C MET A 604 -26.15 25.27 19.32
N PHE A 605 -25.74 24.00 19.22
CA PHE A 605 -25.37 23.32 17.97
C PHE A 605 -26.46 23.42 16.90
N LEU A 606 -26.00 23.42 15.64
CA LEU A 606 -26.80 23.45 14.43
C LEU A 606 -26.94 22.02 13.83
N GLY A 607 -28.02 21.77 13.09
CA GLY A 607 -28.27 20.52 12.38
C GLY A 607 -28.84 19.38 13.23
N MET A 608 -29.35 19.65 14.44
CA MET A 608 -30.05 18.67 15.28
C MET A 608 -31.56 18.90 15.24
N ASP A 609 -32.33 17.81 15.06
CA ASP A 609 -33.80 17.87 15.04
C ASP A 609 -34.36 18.10 16.46
N GLY A 610 -35.39 18.93 16.58
CA GLY A 610 -36.03 19.26 17.87
C GLY A 610 -35.30 20.25 18.79
N LEU A 611 -34.06 20.65 18.48
CA LEU A 611 -33.35 21.72 19.17
C LEU A 611 -33.38 23.00 18.32
N LEU A 612 -34.20 23.97 18.73
CA LEU A 612 -34.04 25.33 18.24
C LEU A 612 -32.70 25.88 18.78
N PRO A 613 -31.95 26.68 18.01
CA PRO A 613 -30.82 27.44 18.54
C PRO A 613 -31.34 28.49 19.54
N SER A 614 -31.68 28.03 20.75
CA SER A 614 -32.08 28.86 21.87
C SER A 614 -30.84 29.57 22.42
N GLY A 615 -30.97 30.85 22.77
CA GLY A 615 -29.85 31.66 23.28
C GLY A 615 -29.02 32.38 22.21
N CYS A 616 -29.23 32.09 20.92
CA CYS A 616 -28.49 32.69 19.81
C CYS A 616 -28.96 34.13 19.57
N LYS A 617 -28.25 35.14 20.09
CA LYS A 617 -28.61 36.56 19.94
C LYS A 617 -27.70 37.27 18.94
N THR A 618 -28.30 38.15 18.14
CA THR A 618 -27.50 39.04 17.28
C THR A 618 -26.86 40.12 18.14
N ILE A 619 -25.54 40.24 18.04
CA ILE A 619 -24.77 41.31 18.67
C ILE A 619 -24.42 42.33 17.59
N GLU A 620 -24.68 43.59 17.88
CA GLU A 620 -24.27 44.72 17.05
C GLU A 620 -23.06 45.40 17.69
N TYR A 621 -22.01 45.62 16.90
CA TYR A 621 -20.79 46.27 17.34
C TYR A 621 -20.41 47.40 16.40
N HIS A 622 -20.15 48.57 16.96
CA HIS A 622 -19.68 49.73 16.20
C HIS A 622 -18.17 49.68 16.04
N VAL A 623 -17.69 49.70 14.79
CA VAL A 623 -16.29 49.47 14.46
C VAL A 623 -15.56 50.79 14.28
N GLU A 624 -14.49 50.97 15.06
CA GLU A 624 -13.57 52.09 14.87
C GLU A 624 -12.44 51.71 13.89
N LYS A 625 -11.81 52.70 13.28
CA LYS A 625 -10.68 52.48 12.37
C LYS A 625 -9.55 51.72 13.08
N ASP A 626 -8.89 50.81 12.35
CA ASP A 626 -7.82 49.95 12.86
C ASP A 626 -8.28 48.97 13.98
N THR A 627 -9.56 48.57 13.94
CA THR A 627 -10.10 47.44 14.71
C THR A 627 -9.86 46.12 13.97
N TYR A 628 -9.45 45.09 14.70
CA TYR A 628 -9.20 43.74 14.19
C TYR A 628 -10.14 42.72 14.83
N PHE A 629 -10.60 41.76 14.04
CA PHE A 629 -11.41 40.62 14.48
C PHE A 629 -10.65 39.33 14.16
N LEU A 630 -10.53 38.46 15.15
CA LEU A 630 -9.92 37.13 15.02
C LEU A 630 -11.02 36.08 15.21
N LEU A 631 -11.28 35.33 14.14
CA LEU A 631 -12.16 34.17 14.13
C LEU A 631 -11.27 32.93 13.98
N TYR A 632 -11.55 31.86 14.70
CA TYR A 632 -10.68 30.68 14.72
C TYR A 632 -11.47 29.43 15.12
N THR A 633 -11.01 28.26 14.71
CA THR A 633 -11.58 26.98 15.19
C THR A 633 -10.90 26.52 16.46
N ASP A 634 -11.57 25.65 17.21
CA ASP A 634 -11.15 25.14 18.52
C ASP A 634 -9.73 24.55 18.53
N CYS A 635 -9.27 23.98 17.42
CA CYS A 635 -7.90 23.51 17.22
C CYS A 635 -6.84 24.54 17.65
N LEU A 636 -7.05 25.84 17.43
CA LEU A 636 -6.09 26.87 17.81
C LEU A 636 -5.89 26.94 19.33
N VAL A 637 -6.95 26.76 20.11
CA VAL A 637 -6.91 26.89 21.59
C VAL A 637 -6.71 25.55 22.29
N GLU A 638 -7.19 24.45 21.72
CA GLU A 638 -7.08 23.10 22.27
C GLU A 638 -5.76 22.39 21.93
N SER A 639 -4.99 22.93 20.98
CA SER A 639 -3.66 22.40 20.65
C SER A 639 -2.71 22.47 21.84
N ARG A 640 -1.90 21.42 21.98
CA ARG A 640 -1.02 21.18 23.13
C ARG A 640 0.46 21.23 22.77
N ASN A 641 1.28 21.71 23.69
CA ASN A 641 2.73 21.63 23.61
C ASN A 641 3.25 20.23 24.04
N LEU A 642 4.58 20.00 24.00
CA LEU A 642 5.18 18.73 24.44
C LEU A 642 4.95 18.41 25.93
N ALA A 643 4.73 19.43 26.76
CA ALA A 643 4.38 19.26 28.18
C ALA A 643 2.91 18.86 28.40
N GLY A 644 2.08 18.95 27.37
CA GLY A 644 0.65 18.64 27.41
C GLY A 644 -0.26 19.82 27.79
N ASP A 645 0.30 21.02 27.94
CA ASP A 645 -0.46 22.25 28.20
C ASP A 645 -1.16 22.73 26.93
N GLU A 646 -2.43 23.10 27.04
CA GLU A 646 -3.20 23.72 25.95
C GLU A 646 -2.82 25.19 25.78
N LEU A 647 -2.95 25.73 24.56
CA LEU A 647 -2.75 27.16 24.35
C LEU A 647 -3.76 27.95 25.20
N GLY A 648 -5.04 27.61 25.09
CA GLY A 648 -6.13 28.25 25.81
C GLY A 648 -6.42 29.68 25.32
N VAL A 649 -7.62 30.15 25.66
CA VAL A 649 -8.12 31.47 25.21
C VAL A 649 -7.32 32.62 25.82
N GLU A 650 -6.90 32.54 27.09
CA GLU A 650 -6.15 33.61 27.76
C GLU A 650 -4.79 33.89 27.10
N ARG A 651 -4.04 32.82 26.75
CA ARG A 651 -2.77 33.00 26.04
C ARG A 651 -3.02 33.50 24.62
N LEU A 652 -4.06 33.01 23.94
CA LEU A 652 -4.41 33.51 22.62
C LEU A 652 -4.75 35.01 22.64
N GLN A 653 -5.50 35.49 23.63
CA GLN A 653 -5.76 36.93 23.82
C GLN A 653 -4.47 37.72 24.01
N HIS A 654 -3.51 37.21 24.79
CA HIS A 654 -2.22 37.84 24.95
C HIS A 654 -1.40 37.89 23.65
N ILE A 655 -1.37 36.78 22.89
CA ILE A 655 -0.71 36.68 21.59
C ILE A 655 -1.32 37.68 20.61
N PHE A 656 -2.64 37.68 20.49
CA PHE A 656 -3.37 38.58 19.59
C PHE A 656 -3.19 40.05 19.99
N GLY A 657 -3.21 40.35 21.29
CA GLY A 657 -2.94 41.69 21.82
C GLY A 657 -1.55 42.21 21.45
N ASN A 658 -0.53 41.35 21.55
CA ASN A 658 0.86 41.70 21.21
C ASN A 658 1.16 41.73 19.70
N ALA A 659 0.27 41.21 18.85
CA ALA A 659 0.49 41.21 17.40
C ALA A 659 0.68 42.64 16.86
N PRO A 660 1.52 42.87 15.84
CA PRO A 660 1.78 44.20 15.33
C PRO A 660 0.52 44.83 14.70
N ALA A 661 0.16 46.05 15.09
CA ALA A 661 -0.95 46.82 14.50
C ALA A 661 -0.61 47.23 13.05
N SER A 662 -0.78 46.28 12.12
CA SER A 662 -0.37 46.38 10.73
C SER A 662 -1.44 45.83 9.79
N SER A 663 -1.11 45.01 8.80
CA SER A 663 -2.11 44.35 7.94
C SER A 663 -2.65 43.08 8.58
N SER A 664 -3.85 42.65 8.18
CA SER A 664 -4.46 41.41 8.65
C SER A 664 -3.56 40.20 8.40
N LYS A 665 -2.84 40.20 7.28
CA LYS A 665 -1.86 39.15 6.95
C LYS A 665 -0.71 39.08 7.96
N LYS A 666 -0.13 40.21 8.35
CA LYS A 666 0.98 40.25 9.33
C LYS A 666 0.52 39.86 10.73
N VAL A 667 -0.69 40.24 11.10
CA VAL A 667 -1.31 39.81 12.36
C VAL A 667 -1.52 38.29 12.37
N LEU A 668 -2.03 37.74 11.27
CA LEU A 668 -2.21 36.30 11.09
C LEU A 668 -0.87 35.54 11.15
N GLU A 669 0.14 35.99 10.40
CA GLU A 669 1.49 35.41 10.43
C GLU A 669 2.07 35.41 11.86
N TYR A 670 1.94 36.52 12.58
CA TYR A 670 2.39 36.60 13.98
C TYR A 670 1.69 35.59 14.91
N VAL A 671 0.36 35.47 14.80
CA VAL A 671 -0.41 34.50 15.62
C VAL A 671 0.03 33.07 15.30
N LEU A 672 0.20 32.73 14.02
CA LEU A 672 0.60 31.40 13.58
C LEU A 672 2.05 31.06 13.94
N ASP A 673 2.96 32.03 13.87
CA ASP A 673 4.37 31.82 14.24
C ASP A 673 4.51 31.51 15.73
N ILE A 674 3.82 32.28 16.59
CA ILE A 674 3.82 32.02 18.04
C ILE A 674 3.11 30.71 18.37
N PHE A 675 2.02 30.40 17.68
CA PHE A 675 1.34 29.11 17.79
C PHE A 675 2.24 27.92 17.41
N GLY A 676 3.00 28.05 16.31
CA GLY A 676 3.98 27.06 15.88
C GLY A 676 5.12 26.87 16.87
N CYS A 677 5.60 27.96 17.48
CA CYS A 677 6.59 27.90 18.56
C CYS A 677 6.03 27.19 19.80
N PHE A 678 4.78 27.49 20.17
CA PHE A 678 4.13 26.89 21.34
C PHE A 678 3.89 25.38 21.17
N THR A 679 3.46 24.94 19.99
CA THR A 679 3.15 23.53 19.73
C THR A 679 4.38 22.64 19.59
N GLU A 680 5.59 23.21 19.44
CA GLU A 680 6.86 22.46 19.41
C GLU A 680 6.88 21.27 18.42
N ALA A 681 6.26 21.45 17.25
CA ALA A 681 6.08 20.42 16.21
C ALA A 681 5.21 19.21 16.61
N VAL A 682 4.41 19.30 17.68
CA VAL A 682 3.33 18.35 17.95
C VAL A 682 2.30 18.40 16.81
N PRO A 683 1.93 17.26 16.20
CA PRO A 683 0.90 17.22 15.16
C PRO A 683 -0.44 17.72 15.68
N LEU A 684 -1.14 18.50 14.85
CA LEU A 684 -2.50 18.97 15.15
C LEU A 684 -3.47 17.78 15.29
N ARG A 685 -4.43 17.94 16.20
CA ARG A 685 -5.45 16.93 16.49
C ARG A 685 -6.80 17.20 15.82
N ASP A 686 -6.95 18.38 15.24
CA ASP A 686 -8.14 18.78 14.50
C ASP A 686 -7.79 19.81 13.43
N ASP A 687 -8.75 20.16 12.59
CA ASP A 687 -8.62 21.14 11.51
C ASP A 687 -8.36 22.54 12.07
N LEU A 688 -7.43 23.27 11.44
CA LEU A 688 -7.07 24.62 11.87
C LEU A 688 -7.54 25.64 10.84
N THR A 689 -8.54 26.43 11.21
CA THR A 689 -8.98 27.60 10.46
C THR A 689 -8.82 28.86 11.31
N VAL A 690 -8.19 29.88 10.74
CA VAL A 690 -8.01 31.19 11.39
C VAL A 690 -8.28 32.29 10.37
N ILE A 691 -9.15 33.24 10.69
CA ILE A 691 -9.52 34.38 9.85
C ILE A 691 -9.26 35.67 10.63
N VAL A 692 -8.55 36.60 10.01
CA VAL A 692 -8.31 37.95 10.55
C VAL A 692 -8.96 38.98 9.63
N LEU A 693 -9.87 39.77 10.18
CA LEU A 693 -10.50 40.91 9.51
C LEU A 693 -10.01 42.20 10.17
N LYS A 694 -9.67 43.20 9.37
CA LYS A 694 -9.32 44.55 9.84
C LYS A 694 -10.17 45.58 9.13
N TYR A 695 -10.73 46.50 9.90
CA TYR A 695 -11.41 47.67 9.35
C TYR A 695 -10.42 48.81 9.09
N LYS A 696 -10.28 49.21 7.82
CA LYS A 696 -9.39 50.31 7.39
C LYS A 696 -10.04 51.70 7.57
N GLY A 697 -11.36 51.75 7.74
CA GLY A 697 -12.15 52.98 7.64
C GLY A 697 -12.43 53.35 6.17
N LYS A 698 -13.46 54.19 5.97
CA LYS A 698 -13.75 54.83 4.68
C LYS A 698 -12.82 56.02 4.43
#